data_AF-A0A935CHP6-F1
#
_entry.id   AF-A0A935CHP6-F1
#
_cell.length_a   1.000
_cell.length_b   1.000
_cell.length_c   1.000
_cell.angle_alpha   90.00
_cell.angle_beta   90.00
_cell.angle_gamma   90.00
#
_symmetry.space_group_name_H-M   'P 1'
#
loop_
_entity.id
_entity.type
_entity.pdbx_description
1 polymer ?
#
loop_
_entity_poly.entity_id
_entity_poly.type
_entity_poly.pdbx_seq_one_letter_code
_entity_poly.pdbx_strand_id
1 'polypeptide(L)'
;MIETRCGWGREFAGGVARIASYTAGLACFFATSIAQAGPASPYPVQIQQPNGVTFQAYARGDEFQNWTETAAGYTVVKNPTTGAYEYAVGDALGNPVPSGVEVVSDGAAVNVPQSQWPPKHLRPPRNDALEQYQADFLNSIRATRASGGATFSSPVTGTWAPTPVTGSKKILMVLVNFQNVSLQPGALTYWGNIVHSTSAPSVAKYYQDNSFSAISVVPVASTQPGSPNGVVSVSLPQNHPNCGSSCSYSTESAWINSALALAAPYVNFAGLDTNANGTIEVDEALIYFVLAGGEASSSGPTPSIWAHAWGGGGVTVAGKSVNHWALNGEMYSSSNRMTMGVVTHEMGHAMGGLPDLYDIAGKNGGLGIFSLMASGSWGGKSGEIGGSTPVGLDGWSRQYLGWSTPQTPGNGAVVSFSSPLSSPSASVMLMNSGVSTSEYWLVENRPPVGWDAGMAAVFGTWSGGLLVQHIDTNIGSKSANSFNKYVAGSHQGNMAVEASNANCTLVTPPGSWGGCLSLMYYAGNNTTFNAASVPSSKYYNGALSSLGMTNVSAASSTMTATMQTTLPSTFTLSVSRSGAGTVTSSPGGINCGAACSASFTSGASVTLTATPDSTTIFTGWGGACSGTATTCNLTMSAARSVVANFTATCTSTVDTDGDGIPDCVEISLGTNPNVKDNDVFTNSLLFVMQQYRDFLMREGDSAGITGWNNALSSGAVTRAQVVDSFFNSTEFQSNLAPIVRLYFAYFLRIPDYGGLKYWLMSARAGYGLQSISQDFAGSAEFTTRYGGLTNDQFITLIYNNILSRAPEPIGKAYWLGKLNDGSLTRGQVMIGFSESTEYITKMTNSVKVTMGYVAMLQRSPDQTHFDADVAALDGGGSFLSFVGNILGSTEYSQRFLP
;
A
#
# COMPACT_ATOMS: atom_id res chain seq x y z
N MET A 1 -46.48 6.27 9.11
CA MET A 1 -47.83 5.71 9.41
C MET A 1 -48.11 4.71 8.29
N ILE A 2 -48.27 3.39 8.48
CA ILE A 2 -48.54 2.53 9.62
C ILE A 2 -47.71 1.24 9.39
N GLU A 3 -46.93 0.79 10.37
CA GLU A 3 -46.53 -0.61 10.49
C GLU A 3 -46.53 -0.97 11.98
N THR A 4 -47.55 -1.73 12.37
CA THR A 4 -47.75 -2.27 13.72
C THR A 4 -46.96 -3.58 13.86
N ARG A 5 -46.04 -3.57 14.82
CA ARG A 5 -45.31 -4.73 15.35
C ARG A 5 -46.27 -5.73 15.99
N CYS A 6 -46.03 -7.03 15.78
CA CYS A 6 -46.44 -8.07 16.72
C CYS A 6 -45.22 -8.98 16.96
N GLY A 7 -44.67 -8.89 18.18
CA GLY A 7 -43.66 -9.81 18.67
C GLY A 7 -44.31 -10.99 19.40
N TRP A 8 -43.67 -12.16 19.32
CA TRP A 8 -43.88 -13.31 20.19
C TRP A 8 -42.50 -14.01 20.30
N GLY A 9 -41.94 -14.29 21.47
CA GLY A 9 -42.59 -14.74 22.70
C GLY A 9 -42.64 -16.27 22.68
N ARG A 10 -41.60 -16.91 23.24
CA ARG A 10 -41.55 -18.35 23.50
C ARG A 10 -42.67 -18.70 24.47
N GLU A 11 -43.42 -19.78 24.23
CA GLU A 11 -43.70 -20.87 25.19
C GLU A 11 -44.70 -21.90 24.65
N PHE A 12 -44.33 -23.17 24.88
CA PHE A 12 -45.08 -24.42 25.07
C PHE A 12 -46.29 -24.81 24.20
N ALA A 13 -46.14 -25.99 23.58
CA ALA A 13 -47.19 -26.83 23.02
C ALA A 13 -47.87 -27.70 24.09
N GLY A 14 -49.19 -27.89 23.96
CA GLY A 14 -49.98 -28.86 24.71
C GLY A 14 -51.39 -29.08 24.13
N GLY A 15 -51.52 -30.06 23.22
CA GLY A 15 -52.59 -31.07 23.18
C GLY A 15 -54.10 -30.73 23.02
N VAL A 16 -54.65 -31.26 21.90
CA VAL A 16 -55.88 -32.09 21.78
C VAL A 16 -57.27 -31.44 21.47
N ALA A 17 -57.86 -31.97 20.37
CA ALA A 17 -59.29 -32.21 20.02
C ALA A 17 -60.17 -31.19 19.25
N ARG A 18 -60.34 -31.51 17.95
CA ARG A 18 -61.54 -31.56 17.06
C ARG A 18 -62.85 -30.86 17.47
N ILE A 19 -63.45 -30.07 16.56
CA ILE A 19 -64.65 -30.38 15.74
C ILE A 19 -64.91 -29.23 14.73
N ALA A 20 -65.43 -29.60 13.56
CA ALA A 20 -65.57 -28.84 12.31
C ALA A 20 -66.64 -27.73 12.28
N SER A 21 -66.44 -26.70 11.44
CA SER A 21 -67.25 -26.42 10.22
C SER A 21 -67.23 -24.94 9.80
N TYR A 22 -66.81 -24.72 8.54
CA TYR A 22 -67.07 -23.59 7.62
C TYR A 22 -66.88 -22.13 8.07
N THR A 23 -65.81 -21.51 7.55
CA THR A 23 -65.88 -20.19 6.88
C THR A 23 -64.67 -20.03 5.95
N ALA A 24 -64.93 -19.44 4.78
CA ALA A 24 -63.93 -19.06 3.80
C ALA A 24 -62.80 -18.23 4.43
N GLY A 25 -61.56 -18.64 4.21
CA GLY A 25 -60.38 -17.94 4.70
C GLY A 25 -59.29 -17.99 3.64
N LEU A 26 -58.98 -16.82 3.09
CA LEU A 26 -57.87 -16.54 2.19
C LEU A 26 -56.61 -17.33 2.57
N ALA A 27 -56.17 -18.22 1.68
CA ALA A 27 -54.78 -18.62 1.63
C ALA A 27 -53.97 -17.42 1.09
N CYS A 28 -53.55 -16.53 1.98
CA CYS A 28 -52.49 -15.57 1.68
C CYS A 28 -51.17 -16.34 1.50
N PHE A 29 -50.95 -16.89 0.30
CA PHE A 29 -49.62 -17.16 -0.19
C PHE A 29 -48.94 -15.81 -0.40
N PHE A 30 -48.20 -15.32 0.59
CA PHE A 30 -47.20 -14.29 0.34
C PHE A 30 -46.08 -14.95 -0.46
N ALA A 31 -46.09 -14.77 -1.78
CA ALA A 31 -44.94 -15.05 -2.62
C ALA A 31 -43.82 -14.10 -2.16
N THR A 32 -42.87 -14.59 -1.38
CA THR A 32 -41.63 -13.87 -1.11
C THR A 32 -40.86 -13.79 -2.40
N SER A 33 -40.72 -12.57 -2.86
CA SER A 33 -40.12 -12.18 -4.11
C SER A 33 -38.73 -11.65 -3.91
N ILE A 34 -37.75 -12.12 -4.69
CA ILE A 34 -36.34 -11.89 -4.33
C ILE A 34 -35.47 -11.39 -5.47
N ALA A 35 -34.77 -10.29 -5.20
CA ALA A 35 -33.90 -9.53 -6.10
C ALA A 35 -32.48 -10.14 -6.15
N GLN A 36 -31.79 -10.00 -7.29
CA GLN A 36 -30.38 -10.33 -7.55
C GLN A 36 -29.79 -9.19 -8.40
N ALA A 37 -28.55 -8.75 -8.24
CA ALA A 37 -27.94 -7.74 -9.12
C ALA A 37 -26.42 -7.67 -9.05
N GLY A 38 -25.86 -7.05 -10.09
CA GLY A 38 -24.47 -6.66 -10.13
C GLY A 38 -24.07 -5.50 -9.20
N PRO A 39 -22.76 -5.36 -8.98
CA PRO A 39 -22.22 -4.33 -8.11
C PRO A 39 -22.43 -2.94 -8.71
N ALA A 40 -22.57 -1.94 -7.83
CA ALA A 40 -22.57 -0.54 -8.23
C ALA A 40 -21.33 -0.21 -9.09
N SER A 41 -21.49 0.70 -10.06
CA SER A 41 -20.38 1.15 -10.90
C SER A 41 -19.22 1.67 -10.04
N PRO A 42 -17.98 1.17 -10.26
CA PRO A 42 -16.82 1.66 -9.50
C PRO A 42 -16.39 3.07 -9.92
N TYR A 43 -16.94 3.60 -11.02
CA TYR A 43 -16.57 4.91 -11.56
C TYR A 43 -17.30 6.05 -10.84
N PRO A 44 -16.64 7.21 -10.64
CA PRO A 44 -17.31 8.38 -10.09
C PRO A 44 -18.38 8.92 -11.04
N VAL A 45 -19.43 9.44 -10.45
CA VAL A 45 -20.55 10.11 -11.12
C VAL A 45 -20.58 11.58 -10.71
N GLN A 46 -20.70 12.46 -11.70
CA GLN A 46 -20.94 13.89 -11.47
C GLN A 46 -22.42 14.10 -11.15
N ILE A 47 -22.71 14.58 -9.94
CA ILE A 47 -24.06 14.92 -9.50
C ILE A 47 -24.18 16.43 -9.50
N GLN A 48 -25.24 16.95 -10.13
CA GLN A 48 -25.58 18.37 -10.11
C GLN A 48 -26.69 18.64 -9.09
N GLN A 49 -26.44 19.60 -8.20
CA GLN A 49 -27.39 20.13 -7.25
C GLN A 49 -28.43 21.02 -7.93
N PRO A 50 -29.62 21.24 -7.34
CA PRO A 50 -30.62 22.19 -7.86
C PRO A 50 -30.09 23.62 -8.05
N ASN A 51 -29.09 24.01 -7.26
CA ASN A 51 -28.43 25.32 -7.35
C ASN A 51 -27.34 25.40 -8.45
N GLY A 52 -27.12 24.33 -9.22
CA GLY A 52 -26.14 24.25 -10.30
C GLY A 52 -24.75 23.78 -9.89
N VAL A 53 -24.43 23.69 -8.59
CA VAL A 53 -23.15 23.15 -8.08
C VAL A 53 -23.04 21.68 -8.44
N THR A 54 -21.86 21.23 -8.87
CA THR A 54 -21.59 19.82 -9.17
C THR A 54 -20.57 19.23 -8.21
N PHE A 55 -20.73 17.95 -7.86
CA PHE A 55 -19.78 17.19 -7.05
C PHE A 55 -19.64 15.76 -7.57
N GLN A 56 -18.50 15.13 -7.28
CA GLN A 56 -18.29 13.71 -7.59
C GLN A 56 -18.79 12.84 -6.44
N ALA A 57 -19.58 11.83 -6.78
CA ALA A 57 -19.96 10.76 -5.88
C ALA A 57 -19.76 9.42 -6.56
N TYR A 58 -20.03 8.35 -5.83
CA TYR A 58 -19.98 7.01 -6.35
C TYR A 58 -21.17 6.24 -5.83
N ALA A 59 -21.81 5.48 -6.70
CA ALA A 59 -22.69 4.43 -6.27
C ALA A 59 -21.85 3.34 -5.55
N ARG A 60 -22.41 2.76 -4.50
CA ARG A 60 -21.78 1.74 -3.67
C ARG A 60 -22.77 0.63 -3.37
N GLY A 61 -22.24 -0.54 -3.11
CA GLY A 61 -23.01 -1.70 -2.70
C GLY A 61 -23.66 -2.45 -3.86
N ASP A 62 -24.77 -3.10 -3.57
CA ASP A 62 -25.44 -4.09 -4.41
C ASP A 62 -26.98 -3.99 -4.25
N GLU A 63 -27.74 -4.92 -4.81
CA GLU A 63 -29.20 -5.02 -4.69
C GLU A 63 -29.71 -5.17 -3.25
N PHE A 64 -28.91 -5.72 -2.34
CA PHE A 64 -29.31 -5.98 -0.96
C PHE A 64 -28.96 -4.83 -0.02
N GLN A 65 -27.97 -4.01 -0.39
CA GLN A 65 -27.51 -2.85 0.34
C GLN A 65 -26.75 -1.92 -0.60
N ASN A 66 -27.37 -0.81 -1.00
CA ASN A 66 -26.73 0.22 -1.84
C ASN A 66 -26.84 1.61 -1.21
N TRP A 67 -25.87 2.47 -1.53
CA TRP A 67 -25.85 3.87 -1.14
C TRP A 67 -25.00 4.69 -2.10
N THR A 68 -25.06 6.00 -1.97
CA THR A 68 -24.19 6.92 -2.72
C THR A 68 -23.20 7.56 -1.76
N GLU A 69 -21.93 7.65 -2.15
CA GLU A 69 -20.86 8.13 -1.28
C GLU A 69 -19.88 9.04 -2.03
N THR A 70 -19.40 10.11 -1.40
CA THR A 70 -18.36 10.98 -1.98
C THR A 70 -16.99 10.31 -1.98
N ALA A 71 -16.03 10.84 -2.74
CA ALA A 71 -14.63 10.37 -2.70
C ALA A 71 -14.02 10.41 -1.29
N ALA A 72 -14.50 11.32 -0.43
CA ALA A 72 -14.04 11.48 0.94
C ALA A 72 -14.71 10.52 1.94
N GLY A 73 -15.62 9.65 1.47
CA GLY A 73 -16.30 8.64 2.28
C GLY A 73 -17.57 9.12 2.98
N TYR A 74 -18.16 10.24 2.55
CA TYR A 74 -19.43 10.71 3.11
C TYR A 74 -20.62 10.17 2.33
N THR A 75 -21.55 9.51 3.00
CA THR A 75 -22.81 9.06 2.41
C THR A 75 -23.68 10.26 2.08
N VAL A 76 -24.33 10.24 0.91
CA VAL A 76 -25.20 11.32 0.43
C VAL A 76 -26.55 10.77 0.04
N VAL A 77 -27.61 11.54 0.33
CA VAL A 77 -29.00 11.18 0.04
C VAL A 77 -29.72 12.37 -0.57
N LYS A 78 -30.65 12.11 -1.49
CA LYS A 78 -31.48 13.16 -2.07
C LYS A 78 -32.62 13.51 -1.12
N ASN A 79 -32.73 14.77 -0.73
CA ASN A 79 -33.86 15.24 0.05
C ASN A 79 -35.12 15.26 -0.84
N PRO A 80 -36.17 14.50 -0.48
CA PRO A 80 -37.37 14.40 -1.32
C PRO A 80 -38.19 15.69 -1.39
N THR A 81 -37.99 16.62 -0.43
CA THR A 81 -38.71 17.89 -0.35
C THR A 81 -38.03 18.97 -1.19
N THR A 82 -36.71 19.10 -1.07
CA THR A 82 -35.94 20.17 -1.73
C THR A 82 -35.37 19.73 -3.08
N GLY A 83 -35.23 18.43 -3.30
CA GLY A 83 -34.55 17.85 -4.46
C GLY A 83 -33.02 17.96 -4.41
N ALA A 84 -32.45 18.57 -3.37
CA ALA A 84 -31.01 18.71 -3.18
C ALA A 84 -30.41 17.41 -2.63
N TYR A 85 -29.16 17.13 -2.99
CA TYR A 85 -28.36 16.09 -2.35
C TYR A 85 -27.76 16.66 -1.07
N GLU A 86 -28.02 15.98 0.03
CA GLU A 86 -27.51 16.32 1.35
C GLU A 86 -26.61 15.19 1.84
N TYR A 87 -25.67 15.52 2.72
CA TYR A 87 -24.99 14.48 3.47
C TYR A 87 -25.99 13.70 4.32
N ALA A 88 -25.71 12.42 4.57
CA ALA A 88 -26.61 11.56 5.31
C ALA A 88 -26.25 11.47 6.79
N VAL A 89 -27.29 11.44 7.63
CA VAL A 89 -27.20 11.00 9.04
C VAL A 89 -28.04 9.75 9.23
N GLY A 90 -27.74 8.96 10.25
CA GLY A 90 -28.52 7.75 10.56
C GLY A 90 -29.81 8.09 11.30
N ASP A 91 -30.94 7.53 10.88
CA ASP A 91 -32.15 7.48 11.70
C ASP A 91 -32.02 6.47 12.85
N ALA A 92 -33.07 6.31 13.65
CA ALA A 92 -33.09 5.37 14.78
C ALA A 92 -32.92 3.88 14.38
N LEU A 93 -33.06 3.56 13.09
CA LEU A 93 -32.92 2.23 12.51
C LEU A 93 -31.61 2.09 11.70
N GLY A 94 -30.78 3.14 11.66
CA GLY A 94 -29.53 3.19 10.91
C GLY A 94 -29.69 3.50 9.42
N ASN A 95 -30.88 3.89 8.96
CA ASN A 95 -31.07 4.29 7.57
C ASN A 95 -30.47 5.67 7.31
N PRO A 96 -29.78 5.88 6.17
CA PRO A 96 -29.36 7.19 5.72
C PRO A 96 -30.56 8.10 5.47
N VAL A 97 -30.65 9.21 6.20
CA VAL A 97 -31.66 10.26 6.00
C VAL A 97 -30.99 11.63 5.80
N PRO A 98 -31.65 12.58 5.10
CA PRO A 98 -31.05 13.89 4.81
C PRO A 98 -30.69 14.64 6.09
N SER A 99 -29.46 15.15 6.18
CA SER A 99 -28.96 15.83 7.38
C SER A 99 -29.36 17.31 7.49
N GLY A 100 -29.95 17.89 6.44
CA GLY A 100 -30.16 19.33 6.27
C GLY A 100 -28.93 20.08 5.74
N VAL A 101 -27.85 19.37 5.36
CA VAL A 101 -26.59 19.97 4.91
C VAL A 101 -26.31 19.54 3.46
N GLU A 102 -26.39 20.48 2.52
CA GLU A 102 -26.13 20.22 1.11
C GLU A 102 -24.68 19.82 0.84
N VAL A 103 -24.49 18.91 -0.11
CA VAL A 103 -23.16 18.50 -0.56
C VAL A 103 -22.52 19.62 -1.37
N VAL A 104 -21.27 19.95 -1.04
CA VAL A 104 -20.46 20.98 -1.70
C VAL A 104 -19.58 20.38 -2.81
N SER A 105 -19.01 21.22 -3.66
CA SER A 105 -18.29 20.79 -4.88
C SER A 105 -17.10 19.86 -4.65
N ASP A 106 -16.42 19.96 -3.50
CA ASP A 106 -15.32 19.07 -3.14
C ASP A 106 -15.77 17.72 -2.54
N GLY A 107 -17.06 17.57 -2.20
CA GLY A 107 -17.63 16.39 -1.57
C GLY A 107 -17.06 16.05 -0.18
N ALA A 108 -16.28 16.95 0.43
CA ALA A 108 -15.48 16.69 1.63
C ALA A 108 -16.02 17.40 2.89
N ALA A 109 -17.17 18.08 2.78
CA ALA A 109 -17.81 18.82 3.86
C ALA A 109 -16.91 19.90 4.51
N VAL A 110 -15.91 20.43 3.77
CA VAL A 110 -14.86 21.32 4.30
C VAL A 110 -15.41 22.63 4.87
N ASN A 111 -16.56 23.09 4.36
CA ASN A 111 -17.24 24.31 4.82
C ASN A 111 -18.40 24.04 5.81
N VAL A 112 -18.54 22.80 6.27
CA VAL A 112 -19.51 22.41 7.29
C VAL A 112 -18.82 22.46 8.66
N PRO A 113 -19.38 23.15 9.67
CA PRO A 113 -18.83 23.14 11.03
C PRO A 113 -18.57 21.70 11.50
N GLN A 114 -17.42 21.42 12.11
CA GLN A 114 -17.04 20.06 12.51
C GLN A 114 -18.07 19.40 13.47
N SER A 115 -18.80 20.22 14.24
CA SER A 115 -19.90 19.77 15.10
C SER A 115 -21.13 19.24 14.34
N GLN A 116 -21.22 19.52 13.04
CA GLN A 116 -22.27 19.09 12.12
C GLN A 116 -21.75 18.08 11.09
N TRP A 117 -20.53 17.56 11.25
CA TRP A 117 -19.98 16.58 10.33
C TRP A 117 -20.79 15.28 10.36
N PRO A 118 -21.29 14.83 9.21
CA PRO A 118 -21.99 13.56 9.10
C PRO A 118 -21.01 12.39 9.27
N PRO A 119 -21.48 11.23 9.78
CA PRO A 119 -20.65 10.04 9.85
C PRO A 119 -20.22 9.58 8.46
N LYS A 120 -18.95 9.16 8.34
CA LYS A 120 -18.43 8.53 7.11
C LYS A 120 -18.88 7.08 7.02
N HIS A 121 -19.02 6.59 5.79
CA HIS A 121 -19.36 5.21 5.49
C HIS A 121 -20.65 4.73 6.14
N LEU A 122 -21.62 5.64 6.31
CA LEU A 122 -22.96 5.29 6.78
C LEU A 122 -23.66 4.46 5.69
N ARG A 123 -24.16 3.28 6.04
CA ARG A 123 -24.80 2.36 5.10
C ARG A 123 -26.21 2.04 5.58
N PRO A 124 -27.20 1.90 4.68
CA PRO A 124 -28.49 1.37 5.07
C PRO A 124 -28.35 -0.06 5.60
N PRO A 125 -29.30 -0.55 6.40
CA PRO A 125 -29.36 -1.96 6.78
C PRO A 125 -29.39 -2.86 5.54
N ARG A 126 -28.68 -3.99 5.60
CA ARG A 126 -28.68 -5.00 4.53
C ARG A 126 -29.96 -5.84 4.60
N ASN A 127 -30.49 -6.23 3.43
CA ASN A 127 -31.66 -7.09 3.36
C ASN A 127 -31.29 -8.59 3.37
N ASP A 128 -30.92 -9.11 4.55
CA ASP A 128 -30.46 -10.49 4.72
C ASP A 128 -31.50 -11.55 4.31
N ALA A 129 -32.80 -11.24 4.44
CA ALA A 129 -33.87 -12.16 4.06
C ALA A 129 -33.96 -12.35 2.54
N LEU A 130 -33.74 -11.29 1.76
CA LEU A 130 -33.65 -11.38 0.30
C LEU A 130 -32.41 -12.18 -0.11
N GLU A 131 -31.25 -11.88 0.48
CA GLU A 131 -30.00 -12.57 0.17
C GLU A 131 -30.09 -14.10 0.40
N GLN A 132 -30.73 -14.53 1.49
CA GLN A 132 -30.86 -15.97 1.81
C GLN A 132 -31.71 -16.75 0.79
N TYR A 133 -32.73 -16.16 0.19
CA TYR A 133 -33.50 -16.89 -0.83
C TYR A 133 -32.82 -16.89 -2.19
N GLN A 134 -32.07 -15.84 -2.55
CA GLN A 134 -31.24 -15.89 -3.75
C GLN A 134 -30.30 -17.11 -3.68
N ALA A 135 -29.71 -17.34 -2.51
CA ALA A 135 -28.95 -18.56 -2.23
C ALA A 135 -29.77 -19.84 -2.51
N ASP A 136 -31.00 -19.92 -2.02
CA ASP A 136 -31.87 -21.07 -2.23
C ASP A 136 -32.26 -21.26 -3.71
N PHE A 137 -32.49 -20.17 -4.45
CA PHE A 137 -32.78 -20.20 -5.88
C PHE A 137 -31.58 -20.71 -6.69
N LEU A 138 -30.39 -20.14 -6.47
CA LEU A 138 -29.16 -20.57 -7.14
C LEU A 138 -28.83 -22.04 -6.83
N ASN A 139 -29.05 -22.48 -5.58
CA ASN A 139 -28.97 -23.88 -5.17
C ASN A 139 -29.93 -24.76 -6.00
N SER A 140 -31.16 -24.30 -6.25
CA SER A 140 -32.15 -25.04 -7.02
C SER A 140 -31.76 -25.23 -8.49
N ILE A 141 -31.24 -24.20 -9.16
CA ILE A 141 -30.75 -24.30 -10.56
C ILE A 141 -29.66 -25.37 -10.64
N ARG A 142 -28.74 -25.39 -9.67
CA ARG A 142 -27.66 -26.39 -9.64
C ARG A 142 -28.20 -27.80 -9.40
N ALA A 143 -29.16 -27.98 -8.49
CA ALA A 143 -29.79 -29.28 -8.23
C ALA A 143 -30.49 -29.84 -9.48
N THR A 144 -31.25 -28.99 -10.20
CA THR A 144 -31.93 -29.37 -11.45
C THR A 144 -30.91 -29.85 -12.48
N ARG A 145 -29.82 -29.11 -12.70
CA ARG A 145 -28.76 -29.52 -13.64
C ARG A 145 -28.11 -30.85 -13.24
N ALA A 146 -27.84 -31.05 -11.95
CA ALA A 146 -27.20 -32.29 -11.47
C ALA A 146 -28.07 -33.53 -11.71
N SER A 147 -29.39 -33.38 -11.61
CA SER A 147 -30.35 -34.45 -11.91
C SER A 147 -30.42 -34.83 -13.40
N GLY A 148 -29.97 -33.96 -14.30
CA GLY A 148 -29.93 -34.17 -15.75
C GLY A 148 -28.80 -35.05 -16.29
N GLY A 149 -27.95 -35.61 -15.41
CA GLY A 149 -26.94 -36.61 -15.78
C GLY A 149 -25.66 -36.07 -16.45
N ALA A 150 -25.44 -34.75 -16.46
CA ALA A 150 -24.20 -34.17 -16.99
C ALA A 150 -23.03 -34.44 -16.03
N THR A 151 -22.12 -35.33 -16.43
CA THR A 151 -20.92 -35.67 -15.65
C THR A 151 -19.71 -34.88 -16.14
N PHE A 152 -19.11 -34.07 -15.28
CA PHE A 152 -17.77 -33.53 -15.49
C PHE A 152 -16.75 -34.32 -14.68
N SER A 153 -15.67 -34.75 -15.32
CA SER A 153 -14.54 -35.35 -14.61
C SER A 153 -13.61 -34.25 -14.10
N SER A 154 -13.60 -34.02 -12.79
CA SER A 154 -12.55 -33.18 -12.19
C SER A 154 -11.17 -33.80 -12.46
N PRO A 155 -10.15 -32.98 -12.79
CA PRO A 155 -8.79 -33.48 -13.02
C PRO A 155 -8.13 -34.09 -11.77
N VAL A 156 -8.72 -33.90 -10.59
CA VAL A 156 -8.22 -34.45 -9.31
C VAL A 156 -9.32 -35.26 -8.61
N THR A 157 -9.04 -36.52 -8.30
CA THR A 157 -9.98 -37.42 -7.62
C THR A 157 -10.32 -36.93 -6.20
N GLY A 158 -11.61 -37.04 -5.81
CA GLY A 158 -12.09 -36.64 -4.48
C GLY A 158 -12.43 -35.15 -4.32
N THR A 159 -12.28 -34.37 -5.39
CA THR A 159 -12.63 -32.95 -5.41
C THR A 159 -14.06 -32.74 -5.90
N TRP A 160 -14.55 -31.50 -5.72
CA TRP A 160 -15.87 -31.11 -6.21
C TRP A 160 -15.98 -31.26 -7.73
N ALA A 161 -17.00 -32.00 -8.19
CA ALA A 161 -17.31 -32.15 -9.61
C ALA A 161 -18.35 -31.09 -10.04
N PRO A 162 -18.02 -30.23 -11.02
CA PRO A 162 -18.98 -29.27 -11.55
C PRO A 162 -20.07 -29.98 -12.37
N THR A 163 -21.23 -29.33 -12.49
CA THR A 163 -22.28 -29.74 -13.41
C THR A 163 -22.22 -28.82 -14.64
N PRO A 164 -21.77 -29.32 -15.81
CA PRO A 164 -21.51 -28.46 -16.96
C PRO A 164 -22.75 -27.70 -17.44
N VAL A 165 -22.56 -26.43 -17.81
CA VAL A 165 -23.59 -25.65 -18.52
C VAL A 165 -23.31 -25.72 -20.01
N THR A 166 -24.25 -26.28 -20.78
CA THR A 166 -24.06 -26.51 -22.22
C THR A 166 -25.32 -26.20 -23.02
N GLY A 167 -25.18 -26.17 -24.35
CA GLY A 167 -26.29 -26.10 -25.30
C GLY A 167 -26.73 -24.69 -25.67
N SER A 168 -27.92 -24.60 -26.27
CA SER A 168 -28.50 -23.33 -26.70
C SER A 168 -29.35 -22.73 -25.58
N LYS A 169 -29.11 -21.44 -25.32
CA LYS A 169 -29.71 -20.71 -24.22
C LYS A 169 -30.39 -19.47 -24.80
N LYS A 170 -31.70 -19.35 -24.60
CA LYS A 170 -32.48 -18.31 -25.24
C LYS A 170 -32.55 -17.06 -24.37
N ILE A 171 -32.47 -15.90 -24.99
CA ILE A 171 -32.71 -14.61 -24.32
C ILE A 171 -33.76 -13.82 -25.10
N LEU A 172 -34.74 -13.27 -24.39
CA LEU A 172 -35.70 -12.30 -24.91
C LEU A 172 -35.50 -10.97 -24.19
N MET A 173 -35.19 -9.92 -24.96
CA MET A 173 -35.15 -8.54 -24.47
C MET A 173 -36.53 -7.90 -24.63
N VAL A 174 -37.16 -7.50 -23.53
CA VAL A 174 -38.42 -6.77 -23.50
C VAL A 174 -38.15 -5.32 -23.11
N LEU A 175 -38.14 -4.45 -24.12
CA LEU A 175 -37.90 -3.02 -23.98
C LEU A 175 -39.22 -2.33 -23.62
N VAL A 176 -39.25 -1.55 -22.54
CA VAL A 176 -40.47 -1.00 -21.95
C VAL A 176 -40.45 0.53 -21.98
N ASN A 177 -41.39 1.12 -22.71
CA ASN A 177 -41.71 2.54 -22.64
C ASN A 177 -42.80 2.77 -21.59
N PHE A 178 -42.80 3.95 -20.98
CA PHE A 178 -43.82 4.41 -20.05
C PHE A 178 -44.47 5.70 -20.56
N GLN A 179 -45.61 6.07 -19.99
CA GLN A 179 -46.35 7.27 -20.40
C GLN A 179 -45.51 8.56 -20.35
N ASN A 180 -44.64 8.70 -19.36
CA ASN A 180 -43.83 9.90 -19.11
C ASN A 180 -42.37 9.79 -19.56
N VAL A 181 -41.92 8.63 -20.06
CA VAL A 181 -40.54 8.43 -20.52
C VAL A 181 -40.48 7.35 -21.60
N SER A 182 -39.79 7.66 -22.69
CA SER A 182 -39.66 6.79 -23.86
C SER A 182 -38.20 6.38 -24.06
N LEU A 183 -38.02 5.23 -24.69
CA LEU A 183 -36.71 4.72 -25.07
C LEU A 183 -36.03 5.66 -26.06
N GLN A 184 -34.70 5.71 -26.02
CA GLN A 184 -33.94 6.51 -26.96
C GLN A 184 -34.04 5.97 -28.41
N PRO A 185 -34.02 6.82 -29.44
CA PRO A 185 -34.10 6.40 -30.84
C PRO A 185 -33.06 5.35 -31.22
N GLY A 186 -33.49 4.20 -31.77
CA GLY A 186 -32.60 3.10 -32.16
C GLY A 186 -32.32 2.08 -31.04
N ALA A 187 -33.03 2.14 -29.91
CA ALA A 187 -32.88 1.19 -28.80
C ALA A 187 -32.98 -0.28 -29.25
N LEU A 188 -33.94 -0.63 -30.11
CA LEU A 188 -34.16 -2.03 -30.53
C LEU A 188 -32.93 -2.62 -31.22
N THR A 189 -32.36 -1.89 -32.19
CA THR A 189 -31.14 -2.30 -32.89
C THR A 189 -29.94 -2.34 -31.96
N TYR A 190 -29.81 -1.35 -31.06
CA TYR A 190 -28.73 -1.29 -30.10
C TYR A 190 -28.71 -2.53 -29.19
N TRP A 191 -29.82 -2.81 -28.51
CA TRP A 191 -29.96 -3.96 -27.62
C TRP A 191 -29.86 -5.30 -28.36
N GLY A 192 -30.41 -5.38 -29.58
CA GLY A 192 -30.22 -6.55 -30.44
C GLY A 192 -28.75 -6.84 -30.72
N ASN A 193 -27.96 -5.81 -31.04
CA ASN A 193 -26.55 -5.96 -31.36
C ASN A 193 -25.70 -6.34 -30.14
N ILE A 194 -25.88 -5.66 -29.01
CA ILE A 194 -25.03 -5.89 -27.82
C ILE A 194 -25.40 -7.14 -27.04
N VAL A 195 -26.55 -7.77 -27.32
CA VAL A 195 -26.95 -9.04 -26.69
C VAL A 195 -26.75 -10.23 -27.63
N HIS A 196 -27.20 -10.15 -28.88
CA HIS A 196 -27.36 -11.34 -29.74
C HIS A 196 -26.32 -11.49 -30.86
N SER A 197 -25.42 -10.53 -31.06
CA SER A 197 -24.41 -10.62 -32.14
C SER A 197 -23.34 -11.69 -31.87
N THR A 198 -23.07 -12.61 -32.80
CA THR A 198 -21.96 -13.57 -32.65
C THR A 198 -20.68 -13.13 -33.35
N SER A 199 -20.69 -11.98 -34.04
CA SER A 199 -19.56 -11.48 -34.84
C SER A 199 -18.92 -10.22 -34.27
N ALA A 200 -19.59 -9.54 -33.35
CA ALA A 200 -19.11 -8.36 -32.65
C ALA A 200 -19.18 -8.59 -31.12
N PRO A 201 -18.47 -7.77 -30.31
CA PRO A 201 -18.62 -7.82 -28.85
C PRO A 201 -20.09 -7.70 -28.44
N SER A 202 -20.59 -8.74 -27.78
CA SER A 202 -21.96 -8.87 -27.29
C SER A 202 -22.01 -9.92 -26.19
N VAL A 203 -23.15 -10.01 -25.49
CA VAL A 203 -23.41 -11.07 -24.50
C VAL A 203 -23.24 -12.46 -25.14
N ALA A 204 -23.81 -12.67 -26.32
CA ALA A 204 -23.69 -13.93 -27.06
C ALA A 204 -22.24 -14.29 -27.38
N LYS A 205 -21.45 -13.33 -27.86
CA LYS A 205 -20.04 -13.54 -28.19
C LYS A 205 -19.20 -13.78 -26.94
N TYR A 206 -19.47 -13.07 -25.86
CA TYR A 206 -18.78 -13.23 -24.58
C TYR A 206 -18.91 -14.66 -24.06
N TYR A 207 -20.13 -15.18 -24.02
CA TYR A 207 -20.40 -16.52 -23.53
C TYR A 207 -19.95 -17.61 -24.49
N GLN A 208 -20.03 -17.38 -25.80
CA GLN A 208 -19.42 -18.28 -26.79
C GLN A 208 -17.91 -18.42 -26.58
N ASP A 209 -17.20 -17.31 -26.33
CA ASP A 209 -15.75 -17.32 -26.13
C ASP A 209 -15.35 -17.94 -24.79
N ASN A 210 -15.97 -17.49 -23.69
CA ASN A 210 -15.61 -17.93 -22.34
C ASN A 210 -15.97 -19.39 -22.07
N SER A 211 -16.94 -19.94 -22.82
CA SER A 211 -17.34 -21.35 -22.72
C SER A 211 -16.66 -22.27 -23.71
N PHE A 212 -15.74 -21.76 -24.55
CA PHE A 212 -15.16 -22.51 -25.67
C PHE A 212 -16.24 -23.13 -26.58
N SER A 213 -17.30 -22.35 -26.85
CA SER A 213 -18.50 -22.76 -27.58
C SER A 213 -19.33 -23.88 -26.93
N ALA A 214 -19.14 -24.18 -25.64
CA ALA A 214 -20.01 -25.11 -24.92
C ALA A 214 -21.44 -24.59 -24.80
N ILE A 215 -21.63 -23.26 -24.80
CA ILE A 215 -22.95 -22.63 -24.90
C ILE A 215 -23.06 -21.69 -26.10
N SER A 216 -24.29 -21.54 -26.58
CA SER A 216 -24.69 -20.55 -27.59
C SER A 216 -25.88 -19.75 -27.07
N VAL A 217 -25.77 -18.42 -27.11
CA VAL A 217 -26.90 -17.54 -26.80
C VAL A 217 -27.69 -17.31 -28.07
N VAL A 218 -28.99 -17.62 -28.04
CA VAL A 218 -29.85 -17.59 -29.21
C VAL A 218 -31.00 -16.61 -28.98
N PRO A 219 -31.30 -15.69 -29.92
CA PRO A 219 -32.43 -14.80 -29.79
C PRO A 219 -33.75 -15.56 -29.84
N VAL A 220 -34.69 -15.22 -28.96
CA VAL A 220 -36.09 -15.66 -29.08
C VAL A 220 -36.71 -15.05 -30.34
N ALA A 221 -37.31 -15.87 -31.19
CA ALA A 221 -37.96 -15.39 -32.41
C ALA A 221 -39.09 -14.38 -32.09
N SER A 222 -39.13 -13.28 -32.83
CA SER A 222 -40.14 -12.22 -32.70
C SER A 222 -40.75 -11.92 -34.06
N THR A 223 -42.07 -11.71 -34.09
CA THR A 223 -42.79 -11.25 -35.29
C THR A 223 -43.08 -9.75 -35.27
N GLN A 224 -42.55 -9.01 -34.28
CA GLN A 224 -42.80 -7.58 -34.16
C GLN A 224 -42.17 -6.82 -35.34
N PRO A 225 -42.96 -6.07 -36.16
CA PRO A 225 -42.43 -5.36 -37.31
C PRO A 225 -41.32 -4.36 -36.92
N GLY A 226 -40.19 -4.41 -37.63
CA GLY A 226 -39.05 -3.52 -37.40
C GLY A 226 -38.19 -3.87 -36.19
N SER A 227 -38.51 -4.92 -35.44
CA SER A 227 -37.67 -5.41 -34.33
C SER A 227 -36.74 -6.53 -34.80
N PRO A 228 -35.46 -6.54 -34.39
CA PRO A 228 -34.61 -7.72 -34.58
C PRO A 228 -35.13 -8.89 -33.73
N ASN A 229 -34.81 -10.13 -34.15
CA ASN A 229 -35.06 -11.31 -33.32
C ASN A 229 -34.38 -11.15 -31.94
N GLY A 230 -35.06 -11.64 -30.91
CA GLY A 230 -34.61 -11.56 -29.52
C GLY A 230 -34.91 -10.23 -28.84
N VAL A 231 -35.59 -9.29 -29.53
CA VAL A 231 -36.00 -8.01 -28.98
C VAL A 231 -37.48 -7.75 -29.28
N VAL A 232 -38.21 -7.26 -28.29
CA VAL A 232 -39.55 -6.70 -28.44
C VAL A 232 -39.65 -5.40 -27.66
N SER A 233 -40.45 -4.46 -28.17
CA SER A 233 -40.72 -3.18 -27.51
C SER A 233 -42.21 -3.06 -27.19
N VAL A 234 -42.54 -2.61 -25.99
CA VAL A 234 -43.91 -2.39 -25.53
C VAL A 234 -44.03 -1.00 -24.91
N SER A 235 -45.26 -0.47 -24.87
CA SER A 235 -45.57 0.83 -24.25
C SER A 235 -46.65 0.66 -23.21
N LEU A 236 -46.29 0.90 -21.95
CA LEU A 236 -47.22 0.84 -20.84
C LEU A 236 -47.95 2.19 -20.68
N PRO A 237 -49.25 2.18 -20.38
CA PRO A 237 -50.04 3.41 -20.22
C PRO A 237 -49.78 4.16 -18.92
N GLN A 238 -49.01 3.56 -17.99
CA GLN A 238 -48.67 4.13 -16.69
C GLN A 238 -47.33 4.87 -16.73
N ASN A 239 -47.10 5.74 -15.73
CA ASN A 239 -45.80 6.39 -15.53
C ASN A 239 -44.73 5.40 -15.06
N HIS A 240 -43.47 5.73 -15.35
CA HIS A 240 -42.31 4.99 -14.87
C HIS A 240 -42.30 4.92 -13.33
N PRO A 241 -42.02 3.75 -12.73
CA PRO A 241 -42.10 3.56 -11.28
C PRO A 241 -41.12 4.44 -10.50
N ASN A 242 -39.98 4.79 -11.12
CA ASN A 242 -38.96 5.72 -10.61
C ASN A 242 -38.51 5.40 -9.18
N CYS A 243 -38.38 4.11 -8.89
CA CYS A 243 -38.09 3.62 -7.55
C CYS A 243 -36.58 3.57 -7.26
N GLY A 244 -35.70 3.83 -8.23
CA GLY A 244 -34.25 3.75 -8.03
C GLY A 244 -33.89 2.36 -7.48
N SER A 245 -33.33 2.30 -6.28
CA SER A 245 -33.00 1.05 -5.58
C SER A 245 -34.08 0.53 -4.62
N SER A 246 -35.23 1.22 -4.51
CA SER A 246 -36.28 0.93 -3.53
C SER A 246 -37.51 0.26 -4.15
N CYS A 247 -37.34 -0.44 -5.27
CA CYS A 247 -38.45 -1.06 -5.97
C CYS A 247 -39.00 -2.27 -5.20
N SER A 248 -40.32 -2.37 -5.09
CA SER A 248 -40.97 -3.53 -4.48
C SER A 248 -41.46 -4.48 -5.56
N TYR A 249 -41.29 -5.78 -5.32
CA TYR A 249 -41.76 -6.80 -6.27
C TYR A 249 -43.23 -6.72 -6.61
N SER A 250 -44.10 -6.40 -5.65
CA SER A 250 -45.53 -6.29 -5.90
C SER A 250 -45.83 -5.22 -6.95
N THR A 251 -45.08 -4.11 -6.90
CA THR A 251 -45.19 -3.03 -7.87
C THR A 251 -44.61 -3.47 -9.21
N GLU A 252 -43.50 -4.19 -9.20
CA GLU A 252 -42.82 -4.60 -10.43
C GLU A 252 -43.51 -5.71 -11.20
N SER A 253 -43.87 -6.79 -10.52
CA SER A 253 -44.61 -7.91 -11.10
C SER A 253 -45.90 -7.45 -11.79
N ALA A 254 -46.57 -6.41 -11.29
CA ALA A 254 -47.76 -5.84 -11.92
C ALA A 254 -47.48 -5.23 -13.30
N TRP A 255 -46.44 -4.40 -13.42
CA TRP A 255 -46.10 -3.77 -14.71
C TRP A 255 -45.42 -4.75 -15.65
N ILE A 256 -44.66 -5.72 -15.13
CA ILE A 256 -44.05 -6.81 -15.89
C ILE A 256 -45.12 -7.68 -16.54
N ASN A 257 -46.14 -8.10 -15.78
CA ASN A 257 -47.28 -8.83 -16.33
C ASN A 257 -47.96 -8.06 -17.47
N SER A 258 -48.12 -6.74 -17.28
CA SER A 258 -48.69 -5.87 -18.31
C SER A 258 -47.79 -5.79 -19.56
N ALA A 259 -46.47 -5.68 -19.38
CA ALA A 259 -45.50 -5.65 -20.47
C ALA A 259 -45.47 -6.97 -21.24
N LEU A 260 -45.47 -8.11 -20.54
CA LEU A 260 -45.51 -9.43 -21.14
C LEU A 260 -46.82 -9.69 -21.90
N ALA A 261 -47.95 -9.24 -21.37
CA ALA A 261 -49.23 -9.32 -22.08
C ALA A 261 -49.21 -8.54 -23.40
N LEU A 262 -48.56 -7.37 -23.43
CA LEU A 262 -48.37 -6.59 -24.65
C LEU A 262 -47.35 -7.20 -25.62
N ALA A 263 -46.38 -7.97 -25.12
CA ALA A 263 -45.40 -8.68 -25.94
C ALA A 263 -45.96 -9.98 -26.54
N ALA A 264 -46.96 -10.60 -25.89
CA ALA A 264 -47.52 -11.91 -26.26
C ALA A 264 -47.99 -12.07 -27.71
N PRO A 265 -48.53 -11.03 -28.40
CA PRO A 265 -48.88 -11.14 -29.82
C PRO A 265 -47.67 -11.35 -30.75
N TYR A 266 -46.46 -11.01 -30.30
CA TYR A 266 -45.24 -11.02 -31.12
C TYR A 266 -44.30 -12.18 -30.81
N VAL A 267 -44.48 -12.84 -29.66
CA VAL A 267 -43.58 -13.89 -29.17
C VAL A 267 -44.39 -15.12 -28.78
N ASN A 268 -43.97 -16.28 -29.25
CA ASN A 268 -44.57 -17.56 -28.85
C ASN A 268 -44.04 -17.99 -27.46
N PHE A 269 -44.54 -17.35 -26.39
CA PHE A 269 -44.17 -17.68 -25.02
C PHE A 269 -44.53 -19.12 -24.63
N ALA A 270 -45.65 -19.65 -25.11
CA ALA A 270 -46.05 -21.03 -24.83
C ALA A 270 -45.02 -22.05 -25.36
N GLY A 271 -44.34 -21.75 -26.47
CA GLY A 271 -43.27 -22.57 -27.03
C GLY A 271 -41.90 -22.37 -26.39
N LEU A 272 -41.77 -21.48 -25.40
CA LEU A 272 -40.55 -21.33 -24.60
C LEU A 272 -40.49 -22.35 -23.45
N ASP A 273 -41.63 -22.76 -22.91
CA ASP A 273 -41.76 -23.88 -21.96
C ASP A 273 -41.58 -25.21 -22.73
N THR A 274 -40.33 -25.62 -22.88
CA THR A 274 -39.90 -26.78 -23.66
C THR A 274 -40.10 -28.12 -22.96
N ASN A 275 -40.11 -28.12 -21.62
CA ASN A 275 -40.36 -29.32 -20.83
C ASN A 275 -41.86 -29.52 -20.50
N ALA A 276 -42.71 -28.56 -20.88
CA ALA A 276 -44.17 -28.56 -20.73
C ALA A 276 -44.64 -28.64 -19.27
N ASN A 277 -43.86 -28.15 -18.31
CA ASN A 277 -44.22 -28.18 -16.90
C ASN A 277 -45.08 -26.98 -16.44
N GLY A 278 -45.39 -26.04 -17.35
CA GLY A 278 -46.20 -24.86 -17.10
C GLY A 278 -45.41 -23.62 -16.70
N THR A 279 -44.09 -23.72 -16.59
CA THR A 279 -43.17 -22.63 -16.22
C THR A 279 -42.16 -22.43 -17.33
N ILE A 280 -41.84 -21.18 -17.65
CA ILE A 280 -40.69 -20.83 -18.49
C ILE A 280 -39.52 -20.65 -17.54
N GLU A 281 -38.63 -21.64 -17.50
CA GLU A 281 -37.41 -21.53 -16.70
C GLU A 281 -36.29 -20.80 -17.43
N VAL A 282 -35.34 -20.27 -16.66
CA VAL A 282 -34.13 -19.63 -17.18
C VAL A 282 -33.32 -20.54 -18.09
N ASP A 283 -33.31 -21.84 -17.81
CA ASP A 283 -32.62 -22.83 -18.64
C ASP A 283 -33.25 -22.98 -20.04
N GLU A 284 -34.51 -22.56 -20.21
CA GLU A 284 -35.26 -22.59 -21.46
C GLU A 284 -35.26 -21.24 -22.17
N ALA A 285 -35.56 -20.16 -21.44
CA ALA A 285 -35.46 -18.78 -21.90
C ALA A 285 -35.33 -17.78 -20.75
N LEU A 286 -34.27 -16.98 -20.75
CA LEU A 286 -34.15 -15.80 -19.89
C LEU A 286 -34.95 -14.64 -20.50
N ILE A 287 -35.91 -14.12 -19.74
CA ILE A 287 -36.62 -12.89 -20.08
C ILE A 287 -35.93 -11.73 -19.37
N TYR A 288 -35.51 -10.74 -20.14
CA TYR A 288 -34.75 -9.59 -19.67
C TYR A 288 -35.45 -8.29 -20.05
N PHE A 289 -35.69 -7.38 -19.11
CA PHE A 289 -36.38 -6.12 -19.34
C PHE A 289 -35.41 -4.93 -19.42
N VAL A 290 -35.67 -4.00 -20.33
CA VAL A 290 -34.96 -2.71 -20.36
C VAL A 290 -35.98 -1.60 -20.28
N LEU A 291 -35.90 -0.79 -19.23
CA LEU A 291 -36.86 0.28 -18.98
C LEU A 291 -36.35 1.61 -19.55
N ALA A 292 -37.22 2.34 -20.24
CA ALA A 292 -36.96 3.71 -20.64
C ALA A 292 -36.67 4.59 -19.40
N GLY A 293 -35.55 5.29 -19.39
CA GLY A 293 -35.08 6.04 -18.23
C GLY A 293 -33.63 5.72 -17.89
N GLY A 294 -33.19 6.12 -16.70
CA GLY A 294 -31.82 5.88 -16.24
C GLY A 294 -31.62 4.63 -15.41
N GLU A 295 -30.36 4.19 -15.39
CA GLU A 295 -29.87 3.10 -14.55
C GLU A 295 -29.27 3.65 -13.25
N ALA A 296 -29.89 3.31 -12.12
CA ALA A 296 -29.52 3.84 -10.81
C ALA A 296 -28.23 3.24 -10.23
N SER A 297 -27.76 2.09 -10.70
CA SER A 297 -26.42 1.54 -10.38
C SER A 297 -25.27 2.33 -11.04
N SER A 298 -25.62 3.34 -11.85
CA SER A 298 -24.71 4.18 -12.60
C SER A 298 -25.11 5.67 -12.51
N SER A 299 -24.64 6.51 -13.43
CA SER A 299 -24.97 7.95 -13.50
C SER A 299 -26.28 8.26 -14.24
N GLY A 300 -27.21 7.31 -14.33
CA GLY A 300 -28.40 7.41 -15.16
C GLY A 300 -29.34 8.57 -14.77
N PRO A 301 -30.06 9.18 -15.73
CA PRO A 301 -31.04 10.22 -15.43
C PRO A 301 -32.27 9.66 -14.69
N THR A 302 -32.99 10.51 -13.95
CA THR A 302 -34.32 10.15 -13.44
C THR A 302 -35.41 10.43 -14.51
N PRO A 303 -36.46 9.60 -14.64
CA PRO A 303 -36.79 8.52 -13.75
C PRO A 303 -35.89 7.29 -13.95
N SER A 304 -35.57 6.58 -12.87
CA SER A 304 -34.59 5.48 -12.90
C SER A 304 -35.01 4.25 -12.11
N ILE A 305 -34.34 3.14 -12.42
CA ILE A 305 -34.41 1.86 -11.73
C ILE A 305 -32.97 1.33 -11.56
N TRP A 306 -32.69 0.64 -10.46
CA TRP A 306 -31.42 -0.07 -10.26
C TRP A 306 -31.50 -1.41 -11.00
N ALA A 307 -30.48 -1.83 -11.73
CA ALA A 307 -30.45 -3.11 -12.41
C ALA A 307 -30.57 -4.25 -11.40
N HIS A 308 -31.48 -5.19 -11.62
CA HIS A 308 -31.64 -6.36 -10.75
C HIS A 308 -32.48 -7.45 -11.45
N ALA A 309 -32.62 -8.60 -10.84
CA ALA A 309 -33.38 -9.74 -11.30
C ALA A 309 -34.26 -10.28 -10.18
N TRP A 310 -35.51 -10.62 -10.49
CA TRP A 310 -36.40 -11.22 -9.51
C TRP A 310 -36.63 -12.70 -9.81
N GLY A 311 -36.91 -13.46 -8.77
CA GLY A 311 -37.58 -14.75 -8.89
C GLY A 311 -38.78 -14.88 -7.96
N GLY A 312 -39.78 -15.67 -8.36
CA GLY A 312 -40.96 -15.92 -7.55
C GLY A 312 -42.23 -16.21 -8.35
N GLY A 313 -43.34 -16.38 -7.63
CA GLY A 313 -44.67 -16.58 -8.23
C GLY A 313 -45.39 -15.27 -8.53
N GLY A 314 -46.34 -15.30 -9.48
CA GLY A 314 -47.21 -14.16 -9.78
C GLY A 314 -46.89 -13.42 -11.07
N VAL A 315 -45.77 -13.73 -11.74
CA VAL A 315 -45.54 -13.29 -13.13
C VAL A 315 -45.94 -14.40 -14.09
N THR A 316 -46.81 -14.07 -15.04
CA THR A 316 -47.39 -15.02 -15.99
C THR A 316 -47.55 -14.41 -17.38
N VAL A 317 -47.42 -15.24 -18.41
CA VAL A 317 -47.64 -14.84 -19.79
C VAL A 317 -48.14 -16.05 -20.59
N ALA A 318 -49.18 -15.85 -21.41
CA ALA A 318 -49.76 -16.90 -22.26
C ALA A 318 -50.09 -18.22 -21.49
N GLY A 319 -50.56 -18.11 -20.25
CA GLY A 319 -50.90 -19.27 -19.40
C GLY A 319 -49.69 -20.00 -18.80
N LYS A 320 -48.48 -19.45 -18.94
CA LYS A 320 -47.25 -19.96 -18.34
C LYS A 320 -46.79 -19.06 -17.20
N SER A 321 -46.17 -19.65 -16.19
CA SER A 321 -45.44 -18.89 -15.15
C SER A 321 -44.05 -18.51 -15.65
N VAL A 322 -43.59 -17.30 -15.33
CA VAL A 322 -42.20 -16.91 -15.49
C VAL A 322 -41.62 -16.80 -14.08
N ASN A 323 -40.75 -17.74 -13.72
CA ASN A 323 -40.27 -17.85 -12.35
C ASN A 323 -39.04 -16.99 -12.06
N HIS A 324 -38.39 -16.45 -13.10
CA HIS A 324 -37.21 -15.61 -12.96
C HIS A 324 -37.01 -14.68 -14.17
N TRP A 325 -36.55 -13.45 -13.93
CA TRP A 325 -36.27 -12.44 -14.95
C TRP A 325 -35.28 -11.39 -14.44
N ALA A 326 -34.60 -10.70 -15.35
CA ALA A 326 -33.66 -9.62 -15.03
C ALA A 326 -34.08 -8.30 -15.68
N LEU A 327 -33.60 -7.16 -15.18
CA LEU A 327 -33.92 -5.84 -15.70
C LEU A 327 -32.83 -4.79 -15.46
N ASN A 328 -32.80 -3.73 -16.28
CA ASN A 328 -32.03 -2.51 -16.03
C ASN A 328 -32.69 -1.28 -16.69
N GLY A 329 -32.26 -0.08 -16.28
CA GLY A 329 -32.60 1.18 -16.96
C GLY A 329 -31.82 1.36 -18.26
N GLU A 330 -32.40 2.00 -19.27
CA GLU A 330 -31.76 2.14 -20.59
C GLU A 330 -30.46 2.97 -20.55
N MET A 331 -30.40 3.99 -19.71
CA MET A 331 -29.38 5.04 -19.78
C MET A 331 -28.37 4.96 -18.62
N TYR A 332 -27.10 4.70 -18.96
CA TYR A 332 -25.94 4.76 -18.05
C TYR A 332 -25.66 6.18 -17.57
N SER A 333 -25.86 7.16 -18.44
CA SER A 333 -25.76 8.59 -18.14
C SER A 333 -26.75 9.37 -18.98
N SER A 334 -26.84 10.69 -18.78
CA SER A 334 -27.68 11.56 -19.62
C SER A 334 -27.34 11.49 -21.12
N SER A 335 -26.17 11.00 -21.50
CA SER A 335 -25.70 10.93 -22.90
C SER A 335 -25.38 9.51 -23.37
N ASN A 336 -25.28 8.53 -22.48
CA ASN A 336 -24.80 7.19 -22.80
C ASN A 336 -25.82 6.12 -22.40
N ARG A 337 -26.06 5.15 -23.28
CA ARG A 337 -26.85 3.95 -22.98
C ARG A 337 -26.05 2.97 -22.11
N MET A 338 -26.77 2.12 -21.40
CA MET A 338 -26.22 0.97 -20.69
C MET A 338 -25.53 -0.01 -21.64
N THR A 339 -24.40 -0.52 -21.20
CA THR A 339 -23.53 -1.42 -21.95
C THR A 339 -23.85 -2.89 -21.64
N MET A 340 -23.22 -3.82 -22.36
CA MET A 340 -23.50 -5.26 -22.21
C MET A 340 -23.05 -5.87 -20.87
N GLY A 341 -22.16 -5.20 -20.12
CA GLY A 341 -21.51 -5.73 -18.93
C GLY A 341 -22.48 -6.23 -17.85
N VAL A 342 -23.49 -5.43 -17.52
CA VAL A 342 -24.52 -5.80 -16.52
C VAL A 342 -25.34 -7.00 -17.01
N VAL A 343 -25.83 -6.97 -18.25
CA VAL A 343 -26.57 -8.12 -18.83
C VAL A 343 -25.72 -9.39 -18.82
N THR A 344 -24.42 -9.25 -19.10
CA THR A 344 -23.47 -10.37 -19.10
C THR A 344 -23.32 -10.95 -17.69
N HIS A 345 -23.24 -10.10 -16.67
CA HIS A 345 -23.15 -10.49 -15.25
C HIS A 345 -24.42 -11.21 -14.78
N GLU A 346 -25.61 -10.63 -15.02
CA GLU A 346 -26.89 -11.23 -14.62
C GLU A 346 -27.11 -12.60 -15.27
N MET A 347 -26.70 -12.75 -16.53
CA MET A 347 -26.75 -14.04 -17.22
C MET A 347 -25.86 -15.10 -16.56
N GLY A 348 -24.79 -14.70 -15.86
CA GLY A 348 -23.89 -15.59 -15.13
C GLY A 348 -24.58 -16.22 -13.92
N HIS A 349 -25.38 -15.44 -13.20
CA HIS A 349 -26.27 -15.95 -12.15
C HIS A 349 -27.37 -16.82 -12.76
N ALA A 350 -28.11 -16.25 -13.72
CA ALA A 350 -29.35 -16.82 -14.23
C ALA A 350 -29.11 -18.20 -14.87
N MET A 351 -28.08 -18.32 -15.71
CA MET A 351 -27.79 -19.57 -16.42
C MET A 351 -26.69 -20.41 -15.78
N GLY A 352 -25.71 -19.75 -15.16
CA GLY A 352 -24.55 -20.42 -14.57
C GLY A 352 -24.78 -20.85 -13.13
N GLY A 353 -25.68 -20.21 -12.40
CA GLY A 353 -25.76 -20.31 -10.95
C GLY A 353 -24.44 -19.92 -10.28
N LEU A 354 -23.71 -18.96 -10.87
CA LEU A 354 -22.51 -18.39 -10.29
C LEU A 354 -22.91 -17.49 -9.11
N PRO A 355 -22.16 -17.48 -8.00
CA PRO A 355 -22.31 -16.45 -6.97
C PRO A 355 -21.57 -15.17 -7.37
N ASP A 356 -21.85 -14.09 -6.66
CA ASP A 356 -20.99 -12.92 -6.67
C ASP A 356 -19.62 -13.20 -6.06
N LEU A 357 -18.59 -12.68 -6.71
CA LEU A 357 -17.19 -12.83 -6.34
C LEU A 357 -16.55 -11.50 -5.89
N TYR A 358 -17.32 -10.42 -5.83
CA TYR A 358 -16.99 -9.27 -4.99
C TYR A 358 -17.43 -9.52 -3.54
N ASP A 359 -16.90 -8.78 -2.57
CA ASP A 359 -17.38 -8.88 -1.20
C ASP A 359 -18.65 -8.07 -0.99
N ILE A 360 -19.75 -8.79 -0.95
CA ILE A 360 -21.09 -8.27 -0.70
C ILE A 360 -21.25 -7.63 0.71
N ALA A 361 -20.36 -7.89 1.68
CA ALA A 361 -20.35 -7.17 2.96
C ALA A 361 -19.71 -5.77 2.85
N GLY A 362 -19.16 -5.44 1.68
CA GLY A 362 -18.49 -4.17 1.42
C GLY A 362 -17.34 -3.92 2.39
N LYS A 363 -16.54 -4.94 2.71
CA LYS A 363 -15.30 -4.83 3.51
C LYS A 363 -14.06 -4.93 2.64
N ASN A 364 -14.13 -5.61 1.49
CA ASN A 364 -13.02 -5.77 0.57
C ASN A 364 -13.48 -5.85 -0.92
N GLY A 365 -12.54 -6.00 -1.85
CA GLY A 365 -12.83 -6.03 -3.30
C GLY A 365 -13.18 -7.41 -3.87
N GLY A 366 -13.06 -8.48 -3.09
CA GLY A 366 -13.18 -9.86 -3.61
C GLY A 366 -12.16 -10.13 -4.72
N LEU A 367 -12.62 -10.53 -5.90
CA LEU A 367 -11.79 -10.65 -7.11
C LEU A 367 -11.62 -9.35 -7.91
N GLY A 368 -12.31 -8.26 -7.56
CA GLY A 368 -12.20 -6.97 -8.25
C GLY A 368 -12.41 -7.08 -9.77
N ILE A 369 -11.58 -6.38 -10.56
CA ILE A 369 -11.71 -6.34 -12.03
C ILE A 369 -11.40 -7.69 -12.70
N PHE A 370 -10.81 -8.67 -11.99
CA PHE A 370 -10.37 -9.93 -12.57
C PHE A 370 -11.50 -10.92 -12.87
N SER A 371 -12.72 -10.67 -12.41
CA SER A 371 -13.89 -11.52 -12.68
C SER A 371 -15.11 -10.71 -13.14
N LEU A 372 -15.84 -11.23 -14.12
CA LEU A 372 -17.17 -10.76 -14.49
C LEU A 372 -18.13 -10.74 -13.30
N MET A 373 -18.06 -11.73 -12.42
CA MET A 373 -18.90 -11.84 -11.22
C MET A 373 -18.42 -10.92 -10.09
N ALA A 374 -17.50 -10.00 -10.40
CA ALA A 374 -17.03 -8.94 -9.53
C ALA A 374 -17.11 -7.61 -10.30
N SER A 375 -16.15 -6.70 -10.13
CA SER A 375 -16.17 -5.43 -10.86
C SER A 375 -15.76 -5.55 -12.34
N GLY A 376 -15.39 -6.76 -12.81
CA GLY A 376 -15.07 -7.05 -14.22
C GLY A 376 -16.23 -6.84 -15.18
N SER A 377 -17.49 -6.87 -14.69
CA SER A 377 -18.68 -6.46 -15.46
C SER A 377 -18.61 -5.01 -15.93
N TRP A 378 -17.86 -4.15 -15.24
CA TRP A 378 -17.65 -2.75 -15.58
C TRP A 378 -16.38 -2.49 -16.40
N GLY A 379 -15.73 -3.54 -16.92
CA GLY A 379 -14.55 -3.43 -17.78
C GLY A 379 -14.78 -2.61 -19.05
N GLY A 380 -13.72 -1.98 -19.56
CA GLY A 380 -13.71 -1.22 -20.80
C GLY A 380 -12.30 -1.03 -21.32
N LYS A 381 -12.13 -1.05 -22.64
CA LYS A 381 -10.85 -0.65 -23.25
C LYS A 381 -10.63 0.85 -23.05
N SER A 382 -9.40 1.32 -23.28
CA SER A 382 -9.11 2.75 -23.23
C SER A 382 -10.07 3.54 -24.13
N GLY A 383 -10.78 4.50 -23.54
CA GLY A 383 -11.79 5.33 -24.21
C GLY A 383 -13.19 4.72 -24.33
N GLU A 384 -13.39 3.47 -23.91
CA GLU A 384 -14.73 2.87 -23.83
C GLU A 384 -15.44 3.25 -22.53
N ILE A 385 -16.77 3.25 -22.56
CA ILE A 385 -17.61 3.40 -21.35
C ILE A 385 -17.59 2.07 -20.59
N GLY A 386 -17.60 2.13 -19.27
CA GLY A 386 -17.66 0.95 -18.40
C GLY A 386 -18.71 -0.08 -18.83
N GLY A 387 -18.29 -1.35 -18.87
CA GLY A 387 -19.09 -2.51 -19.29
C GLY A 387 -19.23 -2.70 -20.80
N SER A 388 -18.57 -1.87 -21.62
CA SER A 388 -18.52 -2.07 -23.08
C SER A 388 -17.68 -3.28 -23.48
N THR A 389 -16.60 -3.54 -22.73
CA THR A 389 -15.78 -4.76 -22.84
C THR A 389 -15.65 -5.36 -21.43
N PRO A 390 -16.63 -6.15 -20.95
CA PRO A 390 -16.49 -6.83 -19.69
C PRO A 390 -15.29 -7.78 -19.72
N VAL A 391 -14.66 -7.94 -18.57
CA VAL A 391 -13.44 -8.73 -18.43
C VAL A 391 -13.76 -10.22 -18.57
N GLY A 392 -12.80 -11.00 -19.10
CA GLY A 392 -12.94 -12.44 -19.20
C GLY A 392 -13.31 -13.05 -17.84
N LEU A 393 -14.14 -14.10 -17.88
CA LEU A 393 -14.58 -14.81 -16.70
C LEU A 393 -13.36 -15.30 -15.92
N ASP A 394 -13.41 -15.44 -14.59
CA ASP A 394 -12.25 -15.95 -13.86
C ASP A 394 -12.07 -17.47 -14.04
N GLY A 395 -10.85 -17.95 -13.79
CA GLY A 395 -10.53 -19.39 -13.85
C GLY A 395 -11.44 -20.30 -13.03
N TRP A 396 -11.87 -19.88 -11.84
CA TRP A 396 -12.75 -20.68 -10.99
C TRP A 396 -14.16 -20.76 -11.56
N SER A 397 -14.74 -19.64 -12.00
CA SER A 397 -16.07 -19.60 -12.61
C SER A 397 -16.16 -20.46 -13.88
N ARG A 398 -15.12 -20.47 -14.73
CA ARG A 398 -15.07 -21.40 -15.87
C ARG A 398 -14.98 -22.86 -15.44
N GLN A 399 -14.23 -23.17 -14.39
CA GLN A 399 -14.15 -24.53 -13.85
C GLN A 399 -15.50 -24.94 -13.25
N TYR A 400 -16.16 -24.03 -12.53
CA TYR A 400 -17.46 -24.23 -11.90
C TYR A 400 -18.56 -24.56 -12.90
N LEU A 401 -18.51 -23.92 -14.07
CA LEU A 401 -19.44 -24.17 -15.17
C LEU A 401 -19.05 -25.36 -16.05
N GLY A 402 -17.94 -26.05 -15.74
CA GLY A 402 -17.43 -27.17 -16.54
C GLY A 402 -16.89 -26.77 -17.91
N TRP A 403 -16.49 -25.51 -18.08
CA TRP A 403 -15.94 -24.98 -19.34
C TRP A 403 -14.42 -25.08 -19.41
N SER A 404 -13.74 -25.12 -18.28
CA SER A 404 -12.28 -25.32 -18.21
C SER A 404 -11.92 -26.59 -17.47
N THR A 405 -10.83 -27.23 -17.93
CA THR A 405 -10.19 -28.38 -17.27
C THR A 405 -8.73 -28.02 -17.01
N PRO A 406 -8.41 -27.41 -15.85
CA PRO A 406 -7.06 -26.95 -15.54
C PRO A 406 -6.04 -28.10 -15.56
N GLN A 407 -4.80 -27.77 -15.93
CA GLN A 407 -3.67 -28.71 -15.88
C GLN A 407 -3.23 -28.99 -14.44
N THR A 408 -2.69 -30.19 -14.18
CA THR A 408 -2.13 -30.63 -12.89
C THR A 408 -0.67 -31.09 -13.05
N PRO A 409 0.25 -30.16 -13.36
CA PRO A 409 1.64 -30.46 -13.65
C PRO A 409 2.40 -31.02 -12.44
N GLY A 410 3.38 -31.88 -12.69
CA GLY A 410 4.26 -32.45 -11.66
C GLY A 410 5.32 -31.47 -11.14
N ASN A 411 6.01 -31.86 -10.06
CA ASN A 411 7.09 -31.06 -9.48
C ASN A 411 8.22 -30.79 -10.49
N GLY A 412 8.68 -29.55 -10.58
CA GLY A 412 9.75 -29.13 -11.49
C GLY A 412 9.32 -28.93 -12.95
N ALA A 413 8.06 -29.19 -13.30
CA ALA A 413 7.56 -28.96 -14.65
C ALA A 413 7.56 -27.47 -14.99
N VAL A 414 8.11 -27.09 -16.14
CA VAL A 414 7.99 -25.73 -16.69
C VAL A 414 6.72 -25.65 -17.52
N VAL A 415 5.77 -24.83 -17.08
CA VAL A 415 4.46 -24.67 -17.72
C VAL A 415 4.40 -23.35 -18.48
N SER A 416 3.81 -23.38 -19.67
CA SER A 416 3.49 -22.20 -20.47
C SER A 416 2.04 -21.78 -20.24
N PHE A 417 1.83 -20.52 -19.87
CA PHE A 417 0.53 -19.90 -19.63
C PHE A 417 0.19 -18.92 -20.75
N SER A 418 -0.58 -19.38 -21.74
CA SER A 418 -1.20 -18.53 -22.77
C SER A 418 -2.42 -17.77 -22.22
N SER A 419 -3.05 -16.93 -23.05
CA SER A 419 -4.30 -16.24 -22.68
C SER A 419 -5.38 -17.23 -22.20
N PRO A 420 -6.23 -16.89 -21.21
CA PRO A 420 -7.10 -17.85 -20.53
C PRO A 420 -8.12 -18.52 -21.46
N LEU A 421 -8.47 -17.85 -22.56
CA LEU A 421 -9.46 -18.33 -23.53
C LEU A 421 -8.83 -18.99 -24.76
N SER A 422 -7.52 -19.22 -24.75
CA SER A 422 -6.83 -19.94 -25.84
C SER A 422 -7.11 -21.45 -25.82
N SER A 423 -7.45 -22.03 -24.66
CA SER A 423 -7.75 -23.44 -24.49
C SER A 423 -8.51 -23.68 -23.18
N PRO A 424 -9.41 -24.69 -23.11
CA PRO A 424 -10.01 -25.14 -21.85
C PRO A 424 -8.99 -25.52 -20.76
N SER A 425 -7.75 -25.84 -21.14
CA SER A 425 -6.67 -26.22 -20.22
C SER A 425 -5.57 -25.15 -20.10
N ALA A 426 -5.88 -23.88 -20.36
CA ALA A 426 -4.92 -22.78 -20.24
C ALA A 426 -4.54 -22.43 -18.79
N SER A 427 -5.34 -22.82 -17.81
CA SER A 427 -5.06 -22.61 -16.39
C SER A 427 -4.39 -23.84 -15.74
N VAL A 428 -3.70 -23.61 -14.64
CA VAL A 428 -3.11 -24.66 -13.79
C VAL A 428 -3.86 -24.72 -12.46
N MET A 429 -4.14 -25.94 -11.99
CA MET A 429 -4.63 -26.20 -10.65
C MET A 429 -3.51 -26.74 -9.78
N LEU A 430 -3.24 -26.05 -8.68
CA LEU A 430 -2.33 -26.48 -7.64
C LEU A 430 -3.16 -27.05 -6.50
N MET A 431 -3.17 -28.37 -6.37
CA MET A 431 -3.93 -29.07 -5.33
C MET A 431 -3.20 -30.30 -4.81
N ASN A 432 -3.31 -30.52 -3.51
CA ASN A 432 -2.82 -31.71 -2.82
C ASN A 432 -4.02 -32.38 -2.15
N SER A 433 -4.64 -33.33 -2.85
CA SER A 433 -5.85 -34.03 -2.39
C SER A 433 -5.62 -34.90 -1.16
N GLY A 434 -4.36 -35.19 -0.81
CA GLY A 434 -4.01 -35.84 0.45
C GLY A 434 -4.14 -34.93 1.68
N VAL A 435 -4.23 -33.61 1.49
CA VAL A 435 -4.35 -32.62 2.57
C VAL A 435 -5.71 -31.92 2.57
N SER A 436 -6.19 -31.50 1.40
CA SER A 436 -7.50 -30.85 1.27
C SER A 436 -8.23 -31.31 0.02
N THR A 437 -9.56 -31.48 0.13
CA THR A 437 -10.46 -31.79 -0.99
C THR A 437 -11.29 -30.58 -1.43
N SER A 438 -11.25 -29.48 -0.68
CA SER A 438 -12.03 -28.26 -0.95
C SER A 438 -11.18 -27.03 -1.25
N GLU A 439 -9.92 -27.03 -0.80
CA GLU A 439 -9.03 -25.88 -0.83
C GLU A 439 -7.86 -26.09 -1.81
N TYR A 440 -7.66 -25.14 -2.72
CA TYR A 440 -6.68 -25.22 -3.80
C TYR A 440 -6.40 -23.85 -4.43
N TRP A 441 -5.45 -23.79 -5.36
CA TRP A 441 -5.16 -22.60 -6.13
C TRP A 441 -5.37 -22.82 -7.63
N LEU A 442 -5.83 -21.78 -8.33
CA LEU A 442 -5.87 -21.70 -9.78
C LEU A 442 -4.93 -20.60 -10.27
N VAL A 443 -4.13 -20.91 -11.28
CA VAL A 443 -3.18 -19.97 -11.89
C VAL A 443 -3.50 -19.80 -13.37
N GLU A 444 -3.60 -18.55 -13.82
CA GLU A 444 -3.87 -18.21 -15.23
C GLU A 444 -3.14 -16.92 -15.64
N ASN A 445 -2.73 -16.80 -16.91
CA ASN A 445 -2.14 -15.57 -17.42
C ASN A 445 -3.23 -14.59 -17.87
N ARG A 446 -3.14 -13.31 -17.49
CA ARG A 446 -4.12 -12.26 -17.82
C ARG A 446 -3.49 -11.14 -18.71
N PRO A 447 -3.23 -11.41 -20.00
CA PRO A 447 -2.65 -10.43 -20.92
C PRO A 447 -3.69 -9.40 -21.42
N PRO A 448 -3.28 -8.20 -21.91
CA PRO A 448 -4.16 -7.12 -22.37
C PRO A 448 -4.77 -7.40 -23.77
N VAL A 449 -5.37 -8.57 -23.98
CA VAL A 449 -5.94 -9.00 -25.26
C VAL A 449 -7.33 -9.62 -25.07
N GLY A 450 -8.13 -9.63 -26.13
CA GLY A 450 -9.49 -10.18 -26.07
C GLY A 450 -10.36 -9.44 -25.04
N TRP A 451 -11.10 -10.20 -24.24
CA TRP A 451 -11.95 -9.66 -23.17
C TRP A 451 -11.15 -9.06 -22.00
N ASP A 452 -9.93 -9.53 -21.77
CA ASP A 452 -9.05 -8.98 -20.72
C ASP A 452 -8.50 -7.60 -21.05
N ALA A 453 -8.57 -7.16 -22.32
CA ALA A 453 -8.33 -5.76 -22.67
C ALA A 453 -9.30 -4.81 -21.94
N GLY A 454 -10.43 -5.31 -21.44
CA GLY A 454 -11.38 -4.57 -20.60
C GLY A 454 -10.81 -4.11 -19.25
N MET A 455 -9.71 -4.69 -18.75
CA MET A 455 -9.10 -4.17 -17.50
C MET A 455 -8.39 -2.81 -17.71
N ALA A 456 -8.32 -2.27 -18.96
CA ALA A 456 -7.73 -0.96 -19.29
C ALA A 456 -8.41 0.18 -18.56
N ALA A 457 -9.69 0.02 -18.24
CA ALA A 457 -10.42 0.96 -17.42
C ALA A 457 -9.88 1.10 -15.98
N VAL A 458 -9.14 0.10 -15.47
CA VAL A 458 -8.51 0.16 -14.13
C VAL A 458 -7.01 0.35 -14.23
N PHE A 459 -6.33 -0.37 -15.12
CA PHE A 459 -4.86 -0.41 -15.16
C PHE A 459 -4.24 0.52 -16.21
N GLY A 460 -5.04 1.11 -17.11
CA GLY A 460 -4.51 1.81 -18.29
C GLY A 460 -3.75 0.84 -19.19
N THR A 461 -2.46 1.11 -19.40
CA THR A 461 -1.58 0.26 -20.23
C THR A 461 -0.80 -0.72 -19.35
N TRP A 462 -0.82 -2.02 -19.69
CA TRP A 462 -0.01 -3.06 -19.03
C TRP A 462 0.43 -4.17 -20.01
N SER A 463 1.22 -5.13 -19.54
CA SER A 463 1.82 -6.19 -20.38
C SER A 463 1.36 -7.63 -20.07
N GLY A 464 0.82 -7.87 -18.87
CA GLY A 464 0.21 -9.13 -18.45
C GLY A 464 0.63 -9.51 -17.03
N GLY A 465 0.35 -10.75 -16.64
CA GLY A 465 0.73 -11.29 -15.33
C GLY A 465 -0.04 -12.57 -15.02
N LEU A 466 0.53 -13.41 -14.15
CA LEU A 466 -0.20 -14.57 -13.64
C LEU A 466 -1.08 -14.14 -12.47
N LEU A 467 -2.40 -14.37 -12.60
CA LEU A 467 -3.35 -14.27 -11.50
C LEU A 467 -3.36 -15.61 -10.76
N VAL A 468 -3.19 -15.56 -9.44
CA VAL A 468 -3.36 -16.72 -8.56
C VAL A 468 -4.65 -16.51 -7.77
N GLN A 469 -5.59 -17.44 -7.91
CA GLN A 469 -6.81 -17.52 -7.11
C GLN A 469 -6.61 -18.54 -6.00
N HIS A 470 -7.00 -18.23 -4.77
CA HIS A 470 -7.05 -19.15 -3.62
C HIS A 470 -8.52 -19.47 -3.36
N ILE A 471 -8.86 -20.73 -3.58
CA ILE A 471 -10.23 -21.22 -3.51
C ILE A 471 -10.36 -22.10 -2.28
N ASP A 472 -11.40 -21.89 -1.48
CA ASP A 472 -11.92 -22.86 -0.51
C ASP A 472 -13.42 -23.04 -0.73
N THR A 473 -13.78 -24.17 -1.31
CA THR A 473 -15.17 -24.46 -1.64
C THR A 473 -16.02 -24.80 -0.40
N ASN A 474 -15.44 -24.96 0.79
CA ASN A 474 -16.23 -25.18 2.01
C ASN A 474 -16.75 -23.89 2.66
N ILE A 475 -16.35 -22.71 2.16
CA ILE A 475 -16.82 -21.43 2.68
C ILE A 475 -18.15 -21.04 2.04
N GLY A 476 -19.08 -20.57 2.88
CA GLY A 476 -20.42 -20.19 2.47
C GLY A 476 -21.18 -21.33 1.78
N SER A 477 -22.26 -20.99 1.09
CA SER A 477 -22.81 -21.86 0.05
C SER A 477 -22.23 -21.46 -1.30
N LYS A 478 -21.71 -22.45 -2.04
CA LYS A 478 -21.11 -22.31 -3.39
C LYS A 478 -22.06 -21.71 -4.43
N SER A 479 -23.36 -21.79 -4.14
CA SER A 479 -24.45 -21.31 -4.96
C SER A 479 -25.25 -20.26 -4.18
N ALA A 480 -24.56 -19.43 -3.41
CA ALA A 480 -25.13 -18.32 -2.67
C ALA A 480 -24.16 -17.15 -2.73
N ASN A 481 -24.68 -15.93 -2.72
CA ASN A 481 -23.85 -14.72 -2.63
C ASN A 481 -23.00 -14.66 -1.35
N SER A 482 -23.21 -15.59 -0.41
CA SER A 482 -22.32 -15.82 0.73
C SER A 482 -20.91 -16.35 0.40
N PHE A 483 -20.66 -16.90 -0.80
CA PHE A 483 -19.38 -17.55 -1.13
C PHE A 483 -18.18 -16.62 -0.92
N ASN A 484 -18.31 -15.36 -1.31
CA ASN A 484 -17.31 -14.32 -1.11
C ASN A 484 -17.74 -13.24 -0.09
N LYS A 485 -18.75 -13.50 0.75
CA LYS A 485 -19.11 -12.58 1.85
C LYS A 485 -18.02 -12.57 2.90
N TYR A 486 -17.47 -11.40 3.20
CA TYR A 486 -16.54 -11.25 4.31
C TYR A 486 -17.27 -11.46 5.65
N VAL A 487 -16.75 -12.38 6.46
CA VAL A 487 -17.17 -12.61 7.84
C VAL A 487 -15.93 -12.42 8.72
N ALA A 488 -16.04 -11.56 9.73
CA ALA A 488 -14.93 -11.27 10.62
C ALA A 488 -14.42 -12.56 11.30
N GLY A 489 -13.12 -12.82 11.19
CA GLY A 489 -12.50 -14.05 11.71
C GLY A 489 -12.61 -15.27 10.79
N SER A 490 -13.15 -15.10 9.58
CA SER A 490 -13.21 -16.11 8.52
C SER A 490 -12.45 -15.65 7.27
N HIS A 491 -12.26 -16.54 6.31
CA HIS A 491 -11.87 -16.24 4.93
C HIS A 491 -13.04 -16.35 3.95
N GLN A 492 -12.81 -15.91 2.72
CA GLN A 492 -13.75 -15.98 1.58
C GLN A 492 -13.44 -17.18 0.68
N GLY A 493 -14.42 -17.61 -0.09
CA GLY A 493 -14.36 -18.82 -0.89
C GLY A 493 -13.47 -18.74 -2.13
N ASN A 494 -13.30 -17.57 -2.74
CA ASN A 494 -12.36 -17.36 -3.85
C ASN A 494 -11.76 -15.95 -3.82
N MET A 495 -10.46 -15.86 -3.53
CA MET A 495 -9.74 -14.59 -3.45
C MET A 495 -8.49 -14.58 -4.32
N ALA A 496 -8.13 -13.41 -4.85
CA ALA A 496 -6.83 -13.24 -5.49
C ALA A 496 -5.72 -13.26 -4.43
N VAL A 497 -4.67 -14.05 -4.66
CA VAL A 497 -3.46 -14.03 -3.82
C VAL A 497 -2.56 -12.90 -4.29
N GLU A 498 -2.56 -11.80 -3.54
CA GLU A 498 -1.88 -10.55 -3.93
C GLU A 498 -0.36 -10.73 -4.00
N ALA A 499 0.21 -10.72 -5.22
CA ALA A 499 1.65 -10.86 -5.42
C ALA A 499 2.49 -9.84 -4.62
N SER A 500 1.97 -8.63 -4.41
CA SER A 500 2.51 -7.60 -3.53
C SER A 500 1.39 -6.68 -3.03
N ASN A 501 1.46 -6.32 -1.73
CA ASN A 501 0.52 -5.40 -1.06
C ASN A 501 1.10 -3.99 -0.86
N ALA A 502 2.29 -3.70 -1.39
CA ALA A 502 3.02 -2.47 -1.08
C ALA A 502 2.31 -1.18 -1.55
N ASN A 503 1.51 -1.26 -2.63
CA ASN A 503 0.91 -0.10 -3.29
C ASN A 503 -0.61 -0.18 -3.47
N CYS A 504 -1.21 -1.36 -3.25
CA CYS A 504 -2.62 -1.60 -3.46
C CYS A 504 -3.01 -2.98 -2.92
N THR A 505 -4.23 -3.07 -2.41
CA THR A 505 -4.81 -4.28 -1.85
C THR A 505 -6.31 -4.31 -2.14
N LEU A 506 -6.81 -5.50 -2.45
CA LEU A 506 -8.22 -5.84 -2.48
C LEU A 506 -8.75 -6.07 -1.07
N VAL A 507 -7.92 -6.41 -0.08
CA VAL A 507 -8.35 -6.97 1.22
C VAL A 507 -8.65 -5.91 2.30
N THR A 508 -7.94 -4.77 2.34
CA THR A 508 -8.10 -3.78 3.43
C THR A 508 -8.52 -2.38 2.94
N PRO A 509 -9.53 -1.73 3.55
CA PRO A 509 -9.88 -0.33 3.28
C PRO A 509 -8.79 0.69 3.66
N PRO A 510 -8.59 1.79 2.90
CA PRO A 510 -9.21 2.12 1.61
C PRO A 510 -8.49 1.36 0.48
N GLY A 511 -8.92 0.13 0.21
CA GLY A 511 -8.34 -0.73 -0.83
C GLY A 511 -8.70 -0.22 -2.22
N SER A 512 -8.00 -0.73 -3.24
CA SER A 512 -8.42 -0.52 -4.62
C SER A 512 -9.46 -1.57 -4.93
N TRP A 513 -10.73 -1.28 -4.65
CA TRP A 513 -11.85 -2.22 -4.83
C TRP A 513 -11.97 -2.74 -6.27
N GLY A 514 -11.49 -1.96 -7.25
CA GLY A 514 -11.35 -2.39 -8.65
C GLY A 514 -10.08 -3.20 -8.97
N GLY A 515 -9.15 -3.40 -8.04
CA GLY A 515 -7.86 -4.09 -8.27
C GLY A 515 -6.75 -3.20 -8.85
N CYS A 516 -5.56 -3.78 -9.04
CA CYS A 516 -4.36 -3.13 -9.60
C CYS A 516 -3.34 -4.17 -10.11
N LEU A 517 -2.31 -3.72 -10.83
CA LEU A 517 -1.29 -4.58 -11.44
C LEU A 517 -0.40 -5.32 -10.43
N SER A 518 -0.17 -4.75 -9.24
CA SER A 518 0.70 -5.35 -8.20
C SER A 518 0.15 -6.67 -7.65
N LEU A 519 -1.09 -7.00 -7.96
CA LEU A 519 -1.75 -8.24 -7.55
C LEU A 519 -1.28 -9.47 -8.36
N MET A 520 -0.70 -9.27 -9.55
CA MET A 520 -0.28 -10.38 -10.44
C MET A 520 1.22 -10.71 -10.33
N TYR A 521 1.56 -11.98 -10.55
CA TYR A 521 2.94 -12.48 -10.51
C TYR A 521 3.61 -12.36 -11.88
N TYR A 522 4.83 -11.80 -11.91
CA TYR A 522 5.70 -11.67 -13.09
C TYR A 522 7.11 -11.23 -12.69
N ALA A 523 8.10 -11.46 -13.56
CA ALA A 523 9.46 -10.92 -13.38
C ALA A 523 9.43 -9.39 -13.49
N GLY A 524 9.70 -8.73 -12.35
CA GLY A 524 9.50 -7.29 -12.17
C GLY A 524 8.52 -6.95 -11.03
N ASN A 525 7.76 -7.94 -10.54
CA ASN A 525 6.98 -7.85 -9.30
C ASN A 525 7.35 -9.00 -8.35
N ASN A 526 6.55 -10.06 -8.32
CA ASN A 526 6.84 -11.27 -7.55
C ASN A 526 6.96 -12.47 -8.50
N THR A 527 8.07 -13.20 -8.38
CA THR A 527 8.37 -14.37 -9.24
C THR A 527 8.18 -15.70 -8.54
N THR A 528 7.71 -15.70 -7.29
CA THR A 528 7.59 -16.90 -6.46
C THR A 528 6.32 -16.88 -5.63
N PHE A 529 5.56 -17.97 -5.73
CA PHE A 529 4.41 -18.26 -4.87
C PHE A 529 4.54 -19.70 -4.38
N ASN A 530 4.90 -19.94 -3.13
CA ASN A 530 5.00 -21.27 -2.54
C ASN A 530 4.81 -21.22 -1.02
N ALA A 531 4.97 -22.35 -0.32
CA ALA A 531 4.68 -22.42 1.12
C ALA A 531 5.61 -21.56 2.00
N ALA A 532 6.71 -21.05 1.45
CA ALA A 532 7.72 -20.25 2.15
C ALA A 532 7.79 -18.78 1.66
N SER A 533 7.07 -18.41 0.61
CA SER A 533 7.02 -17.04 0.11
C SER A 533 6.09 -16.16 0.96
N VAL A 534 6.16 -14.85 0.73
CA VAL A 534 5.18 -13.88 1.22
C VAL A 534 4.61 -13.17 -0.02
N PRO A 535 3.32 -13.31 -0.34
CA PRO A 535 2.33 -14.19 0.31
C PRO A 535 2.67 -15.68 0.13
N SER A 536 2.19 -16.52 1.05
CA SER A 536 2.47 -17.96 1.06
C SER A 536 1.30 -18.78 0.50
N SER A 537 1.60 -19.91 -0.13
CA SER A 537 0.59 -20.93 -0.51
C SER A 537 0.16 -21.83 0.65
N LYS A 538 0.21 -21.36 1.90
CA LYS A 538 -0.31 -22.15 3.03
C LYS A 538 -1.82 -22.21 2.94
N TYR A 539 -2.38 -23.34 3.39
CA TYR A 539 -3.81 -23.44 3.61
C TYR A 539 -4.26 -22.44 4.68
N TYR A 540 -5.54 -22.07 4.70
CA TYR A 540 -6.10 -21.10 5.65
C TYR A 540 -5.93 -21.55 7.12
N ASN A 541 -5.89 -22.86 7.38
CA ASN A 541 -5.59 -23.42 8.70
C ASN A 541 -4.09 -23.35 9.10
N GLY A 542 -3.24 -22.78 8.24
CA GLY A 542 -1.80 -22.65 8.42
C GLY A 542 -0.97 -23.86 7.99
N ALA A 543 -1.60 -24.95 7.55
CA ALA A 543 -0.89 -26.14 7.07
C ALA A 543 -0.09 -25.85 5.80
N LEU A 544 1.08 -26.48 5.68
CA LEU A 544 1.92 -26.34 4.50
C LEU A 544 1.29 -27.11 3.33
N SER A 545 1.15 -26.45 2.18
CA SER A 545 0.57 -27.07 0.99
C SER A 545 1.56 -27.92 0.20
N SER A 546 2.86 -27.60 0.29
CA SER A 546 3.92 -28.04 -0.63
C SER A 546 3.74 -27.62 -2.09
N LEU A 547 2.74 -26.79 -2.37
CA LEU A 547 2.37 -26.35 -3.70
C LEU A 547 2.96 -24.98 -4.01
N GLY A 548 3.08 -24.65 -5.29
CA GLY A 548 3.54 -23.33 -5.70
C GLY A 548 4.10 -23.27 -7.11
N MET A 549 4.70 -22.12 -7.41
CA MET A 549 5.43 -21.83 -8.62
C MET A 549 6.63 -20.90 -8.33
N THR A 550 7.71 -21.10 -9.07
CA THR A 550 8.93 -20.28 -9.05
C THR A 550 9.31 -19.91 -10.48
N ASN A 551 10.33 -19.04 -10.64
CA ASN A 551 10.85 -18.64 -11.95
C ASN A 551 9.77 -18.10 -12.89
N VAL A 552 8.79 -17.36 -12.36
CA VAL A 552 7.76 -16.74 -13.20
C VAL A 552 8.43 -15.74 -14.15
N SER A 553 8.18 -15.88 -15.45
CA SER A 553 8.77 -15.05 -16.50
C SER A 553 8.32 -13.59 -16.45
N ALA A 554 8.91 -12.74 -17.28
CA ALA A 554 8.40 -11.39 -17.52
C ALA A 554 6.96 -11.43 -18.05
N ALA A 555 6.20 -10.38 -17.75
CA ALA A 555 4.82 -10.21 -18.21
C ALA A 555 4.75 -10.19 -19.74
N SER A 556 3.87 -11.03 -20.31
CA SER A 556 3.70 -11.14 -21.75
C SER A 556 2.37 -11.85 -22.10
N SER A 557 2.08 -11.95 -23.40
CA SER A 557 0.94 -12.75 -23.91
C SER A 557 1.08 -14.26 -23.67
N THR A 558 2.29 -14.74 -23.36
CA THR A 558 2.54 -16.14 -22.97
C THR A 558 3.66 -16.18 -21.95
N MET A 559 3.30 -16.46 -20.70
CA MET A 559 4.24 -16.51 -19.58
C MET A 559 4.68 -17.94 -19.30
N THR A 560 5.76 -18.09 -18.53
CA THR A 560 6.20 -19.41 -18.04
C THR A 560 6.44 -19.37 -16.53
N ALA A 561 6.27 -20.52 -15.88
CA ALA A 561 6.68 -20.71 -14.49
C ALA A 561 7.06 -22.18 -14.23
N THR A 562 7.93 -22.41 -13.26
CA THR A 562 8.31 -23.75 -12.79
C THR A 562 7.38 -24.17 -11.65
N MET A 563 6.70 -25.29 -11.79
CA MET A 563 5.74 -25.79 -10.81
C MET A 563 6.45 -26.47 -9.65
N GLN A 564 5.91 -26.25 -8.46
CA GLN A 564 6.42 -26.84 -7.23
C GLN A 564 5.28 -27.60 -6.56
N THR A 565 5.45 -28.91 -6.35
CA THR A 565 4.47 -29.76 -5.65
C THR A 565 5.06 -30.51 -4.46
N THR A 566 6.34 -30.27 -4.18
CA THR A 566 7.03 -30.72 -2.96
C THR A 566 7.49 -29.53 -2.12
N LEU A 567 7.68 -29.73 -0.80
CA LEU A 567 8.23 -28.67 0.04
C LEU A 567 9.62 -28.28 -0.48
N PRO A 568 9.91 -26.97 -0.57
CA PRO A 568 11.24 -26.53 -0.95
C PRO A 568 12.20 -26.95 0.17
N SER A 569 13.32 -27.57 -0.20
CA SER A 569 14.38 -27.90 0.76
C SER A 569 14.76 -26.63 1.51
N THR A 570 14.78 -26.70 2.84
CA THR A 570 15.25 -25.59 3.67
C THR A 570 16.64 -25.88 4.20
N PHE A 571 17.41 -24.82 4.38
CA PHE A 571 18.73 -24.84 4.98
C PHE A 571 18.74 -23.92 6.20
N THR A 572 19.32 -24.40 7.29
CA THR A 572 19.47 -23.61 8.50
C THR A 572 20.62 -22.62 8.35
N LEU A 573 20.35 -21.34 8.61
CA LEU A 573 21.35 -20.30 8.82
C LEU A 573 21.46 -20.05 10.33
N SER A 574 22.65 -20.22 10.87
CA SER A 574 22.98 -19.95 12.27
C SER A 574 23.89 -18.73 12.37
N VAL A 575 23.59 -17.84 13.29
CA VAL A 575 24.39 -16.64 13.57
C VAL A 575 24.89 -16.72 15.00
N SER A 576 26.18 -16.51 15.21
CA SER A 576 26.77 -16.28 16.53
C SER A 576 27.27 -14.84 16.64
N ARG A 577 27.17 -14.27 17.84
CA ARG A 577 27.71 -12.95 18.15
C ARG A 577 28.93 -13.10 19.04
N SER A 578 29.99 -12.35 18.74
CA SER A 578 31.11 -12.12 19.64
C SER A 578 31.01 -10.67 20.10
N GLY A 579 30.83 -10.42 21.40
CA GLY A 579 30.51 -9.08 21.93
C GLY A 579 29.02 -8.72 21.93
N ALA A 580 28.69 -7.58 22.53
CA ALA A 580 27.32 -7.09 22.66
C ALA A 580 26.85 -6.35 21.40
N GLY A 581 25.56 -6.38 21.08
CA GLY A 581 25.00 -5.98 19.78
C GLY A 581 23.95 -6.97 19.27
N THR A 582 23.23 -6.66 18.20
CA THR A 582 22.16 -7.50 17.64
C THR A 582 22.39 -7.80 16.17
N VAL A 583 21.81 -8.90 15.68
CA VAL A 583 21.82 -9.25 14.26
C VAL A 583 20.42 -9.65 13.83
N THR A 584 19.91 -9.02 12.77
CA THR A 584 18.60 -9.33 12.17
C THR A 584 18.75 -9.85 10.73
N SER A 585 17.71 -10.49 10.19
CA SER A 585 17.68 -10.94 8.79
C SER A 585 16.51 -10.38 7.98
N SER A 586 16.69 -10.26 6.67
CA SER A 586 15.64 -10.10 5.66
C SER A 586 15.83 -11.15 4.55
N PRO A 587 14.88 -12.07 4.28
CA PRO A 587 13.62 -12.26 4.98
C PRO A 587 13.78 -12.49 6.49
N GLY A 588 12.74 -12.13 7.26
CA GLY A 588 12.75 -12.26 8.72
C GLY A 588 12.89 -13.71 9.19
N GLY A 589 13.50 -13.89 10.37
CA GLY A 589 13.69 -15.22 10.97
C GLY A 589 14.81 -15.25 12.00
N ILE A 590 15.85 -14.43 11.79
CA ILE A 590 16.93 -14.23 12.75
C ILE A 590 16.75 -12.89 13.43
N ASN A 591 16.76 -12.91 14.76
CA ASN A 591 16.91 -11.75 15.62
C ASN A 591 17.76 -12.20 16.81
N CYS A 592 19.07 -12.06 16.66
CA CYS A 592 20.09 -12.52 17.59
C CYS A 592 20.09 -11.67 18.86
N GLY A 593 19.04 -11.88 19.64
CA GLY A 593 18.73 -11.44 20.99
C GLY A 593 17.80 -12.47 21.64
N ALA A 594 16.89 -13.09 20.85
CA ALA A 594 16.04 -14.21 21.25
C ALA A 594 16.20 -15.46 20.36
N ALA A 595 16.42 -15.30 19.05
CA ALA A 595 16.54 -16.41 18.10
C ALA A 595 17.70 -16.18 17.12
N CYS A 596 18.74 -17.00 17.25
CA CYS A 596 19.99 -16.87 16.49
C CYS A 596 20.10 -17.83 15.29
N SER A 597 19.04 -18.57 14.97
CA SER A 597 19.02 -19.49 13.83
C SER A 597 17.63 -19.54 13.21
N ALA A 598 17.57 -19.60 11.88
CA ALA A 598 16.33 -19.81 11.15
C ALA A 598 16.56 -20.68 9.92
N SER A 599 15.49 -21.32 9.45
CA SER A 599 15.52 -22.10 8.21
C SER A 599 15.02 -21.27 7.06
N PHE A 600 15.80 -21.20 6.00
CA PHE A 600 15.49 -20.47 4.77
C PHE A 600 15.43 -21.46 3.61
N THR A 601 14.63 -21.16 2.59
CA THR A 601 14.54 -22.04 1.42
C THR A 601 15.83 -22.06 0.61
N SER A 602 16.09 -23.20 -0.06
CA SER A 602 17.16 -23.33 -1.03
C SER A 602 17.05 -22.23 -2.09
N GLY A 603 18.14 -21.52 -2.36
CA GLY A 603 18.22 -20.40 -3.29
C GLY A 603 17.80 -19.04 -2.71
N ALA A 604 17.26 -18.97 -1.49
CA ALA A 604 16.89 -17.69 -0.87
C ALA A 604 18.10 -16.78 -0.70
N SER A 605 17.96 -15.51 -1.09
CA SER A 605 18.92 -14.46 -0.74
C SER A 605 18.53 -13.87 0.61
N VAL A 606 19.41 -14.02 1.60
CA VAL A 606 19.23 -13.51 2.97
C VAL A 606 20.20 -12.36 3.20
N THR A 607 19.68 -11.22 3.62
CA THR A 607 20.47 -10.07 4.09
C THR A 607 20.51 -10.09 5.61
N LEU A 608 21.69 -10.22 6.19
CA LEU A 608 21.93 -10.03 7.63
C LEU A 608 22.33 -8.59 7.91
N THR A 609 21.81 -8.01 8.99
CA THR A 609 22.15 -6.66 9.45
C THR A 609 22.64 -6.71 10.88
N ALA A 610 23.89 -6.32 11.13
CA ALA A 610 24.46 -6.15 12.45
C ALA A 610 24.19 -4.74 12.97
N THR A 611 23.76 -4.63 14.23
CA THR A 611 23.51 -3.36 14.92
C THR A 611 24.25 -3.38 16.26
N PRO A 612 25.36 -2.63 16.39
CA PRO A 612 26.03 -2.45 17.67
C PRO A 612 25.08 -1.85 18.71
N ASP A 613 25.32 -2.12 19.99
CA ASP A 613 24.65 -1.38 21.06
C ASP A 613 25.43 -0.11 21.46
N SER A 614 24.94 0.64 22.45
CA SER A 614 25.57 1.89 22.89
C SER A 614 26.97 1.72 23.50
N THR A 615 27.37 0.48 23.77
CA THR A 615 28.64 0.13 24.44
C THR A 615 29.58 -0.65 23.52
N THR A 616 29.28 -0.77 22.23
CA THR A 616 30.06 -1.59 21.30
C THR A 616 30.13 -0.99 19.89
N ILE A 617 31.14 -1.41 19.13
CA ILE A 617 31.27 -1.17 17.69
C ILE A 617 31.27 -2.51 16.94
N PHE A 618 30.70 -2.54 15.73
CA PHE A 618 30.76 -3.72 14.87
C PHE A 618 32.10 -3.76 14.14
N THR A 619 32.87 -4.84 14.33
CA THR A 619 34.23 -4.98 13.80
C THR A 619 34.32 -5.86 12.56
N GLY A 620 33.28 -6.63 12.25
CA GLY A 620 33.16 -7.34 10.98
C GLY A 620 32.50 -8.71 11.07
N TRP A 621 32.22 -9.29 9.90
CA TRP A 621 31.64 -10.61 9.75
C TRP A 621 32.70 -11.71 9.65
N GLY A 622 32.32 -12.92 10.08
CA GLY A 622 33.06 -14.16 9.85
C GLY A 622 32.15 -15.33 9.42
N GLY A 623 32.76 -16.46 9.07
CA GLY A 623 32.06 -17.65 8.58
C GLY A 623 31.61 -17.51 7.13
N ALA A 624 30.31 -17.72 6.87
CA ALA A 624 29.73 -17.58 5.53
C ALA A 624 29.57 -16.13 5.05
N CYS A 625 29.91 -15.15 5.90
CA CYS A 625 29.98 -13.72 5.62
C CYS A 625 31.41 -13.21 5.86
N SER A 626 31.76 -12.09 5.23
CA SER A 626 33.06 -11.43 5.37
C SER A 626 32.93 -9.92 5.22
N GLY A 627 33.93 -9.17 5.72
CA GLY A 627 34.01 -7.71 5.58
C GLY A 627 33.42 -6.96 6.78
N THR A 628 33.54 -5.63 6.74
CA THR A 628 33.23 -4.73 7.87
C THR A 628 31.93 -3.95 7.68
N ALA A 629 31.27 -4.06 6.52
CA ALA A 629 29.96 -3.47 6.31
C ALA A 629 28.94 -4.08 7.28
N THR A 630 28.06 -3.26 7.87
CA THR A 630 27.02 -3.73 8.82
C THR A 630 25.97 -4.64 8.18
N THR A 631 26.03 -4.86 6.87
CA THR A 631 25.16 -5.79 6.15
C THR A 631 25.96 -6.87 5.44
N CYS A 632 25.41 -8.08 5.40
CA CYS A 632 25.94 -9.21 4.63
C CYS A 632 24.83 -9.88 3.83
N ASN A 633 25.01 -10.01 2.51
CA ASN A 633 24.09 -10.74 1.63
C ASN A 633 24.63 -12.15 1.34
N LEU A 634 23.79 -13.17 1.53
CA LEU A 634 24.17 -14.57 1.31
C LEU A 634 23.04 -15.37 0.66
N THR A 635 23.40 -16.31 -0.21
CA THR A 635 22.43 -17.23 -0.85
C THR A 635 22.44 -18.59 -0.17
N MET A 636 21.25 -19.08 0.20
CA MET A 636 21.07 -20.33 0.93
C MET A 636 21.11 -21.54 -0.02
N SER A 637 22.30 -22.07 -0.28
CA SER A 637 22.50 -23.29 -1.07
C SER A 637 22.83 -24.54 -0.23
N ALA A 638 23.10 -24.33 1.06
CA ALA A 638 23.40 -25.33 2.08
C ALA A 638 23.18 -24.69 3.47
N ALA A 639 23.26 -25.47 4.54
CA ALA A 639 23.31 -24.90 5.89
C ALA A 639 24.56 -24.00 6.04
N ARG A 640 24.40 -22.84 6.69
CA ARG A 640 25.45 -21.82 6.81
C ARG A 640 25.58 -21.33 8.26
N SER A 641 26.80 -20.93 8.62
CA SER A 641 27.09 -20.30 9.91
C SER A 641 27.81 -18.98 9.72
N VAL A 642 27.36 -17.93 10.41
CA VAL A 642 27.91 -16.56 10.33
C VAL A 642 28.26 -16.09 11.73
N VAL A 643 29.38 -15.39 11.86
CA VAL A 643 29.79 -14.73 13.10
C VAL A 643 29.71 -13.22 12.90
N ALA A 644 29.04 -12.51 13.81
CA ALA A 644 29.08 -11.05 13.91
C ALA A 644 29.98 -10.65 15.06
N ASN A 645 31.05 -9.89 14.78
CA ASN A 645 31.99 -9.44 15.79
C ASN A 645 31.68 -8.00 16.21
N PHE A 646 31.59 -7.81 17.51
CA PHE A 646 31.38 -6.55 18.20
C PHE A 646 32.45 -6.39 19.28
N THR A 647 32.88 -5.16 19.53
CA THR A 647 33.95 -4.85 20.48
C THR A 647 33.54 -3.67 21.34
N ALA A 648 33.84 -3.72 22.65
CA ALA A 648 33.37 -2.73 23.62
C ALA A 648 33.95 -1.33 23.37
N THR A 649 33.18 -0.29 23.66
CA THR A 649 33.64 1.10 23.72
C THR A 649 34.23 1.38 25.11
N CYS A 650 35.47 1.88 25.13
CA CYS A 650 36.23 2.17 26.34
C CYS A 650 35.77 3.49 27.00
N THR A 651 35.57 3.48 28.33
CA THR A 651 35.11 4.64 29.12
C THR A 651 36.15 5.14 30.14
N SER A 652 37.33 4.52 30.22
CA SER A 652 38.44 4.99 31.06
C SER A 652 39.23 6.08 30.35
N THR A 653 39.74 7.05 31.11
CA THR A 653 40.69 8.08 30.65
C THR A 653 42.11 7.84 31.17
N VAL A 654 42.36 6.68 31.80
CA VAL A 654 43.71 6.28 32.22
C VAL A 654 44.52 5.96 30.97
N ASP A 655 45.71 6.56 30.88
CA ASP A 655 46.70 6.44 29.80
C ASP A 655 48.06 6.37 30.53
N THR A 656 48.59 5.15 30.67
CA THR A 656 49.73 4.83 31.55
C THR A 656 51.07 5.16 30.88
N ASP A 657 51.19 5.09 29.56
CA ASP A 657 52.41 5.36 28.82
C ASP A 657 52.48 6.78 28.19
N GLY A 658 51.37 7.53 28.30
CA GLY A 658 51.27 8.92 27.90
C GLY A 658 51.30 9.13 26.40
N ASP A 659 50.81 8.16 25.62
CA ASP A 659 50.75 8.25 24.16
C ASP A 659 49.46 8.93 23.64
N GLY A 660 48.49 9.15 24.53
CA GLY A 660 47.19 9.76 24.22
C GLY A 660 46.11 8.75 23.88
N ILE A 661 46.34 7.45 24.07
CA ILE A 661 45.37 6.36 23.91
C ILE A 661 45.09 5.75 25.29
N PRO A 662 43.81 5.65 25.71
CA PRO A 662 43.52 5.08 27.01
C PRO A 662 43.86 3.58 27.12
N ASP A 663 44.33 3.13 28.29
CA ASP A 663 44.72 1.74 28.58
C ASP A 663 43.64 0.73 28.16
N CYS A 664 42.35 1.06 28.33
CA CYS A 664 41.28 0.14 27.92
C CYS A 664 41.06 0.06 26.41
N VAL A 665 41.46 1.08 25.65
CA VAL A 665 41.51 1.00 24.18
C VAL A 665 42.67 0.10 23.79
N GLU A 666 43.85 0.26 24.38
CA GLU A 666 45.04 -0.54 24.08
C GLU A 666 44.83 -2.03 24.37
N ILE A 667 44.30 -2.35 25.55
CA ILE A 667 43.92 -3.71 25.92
C ILE A 667 42.91 -4.30 24.92
N SER A 668 41.98 -3.50 24.41
CA SER A 668 40.98 -3.96 23.42
C SER A 668 41.57 -4.21 22.03
N LEU A 669 42.69 -3.54 21.70
CA LEU A 669 43.40 -3.65 20.43
C LEU A 669 44.59 -4.62 20.49
N GLY A 670 44.92 -5.12 21.68
CA GLY A 670 46.01 -6.07 21.90
C GLY A 670 47.39 -5.41 22.01
N THR A 671 47.45 -4.09 22.21
CA THR A 671 48.65 -3.31 22.49
C THR A 671 48.95 -3.23 23.99
N ASN A 672 50.19 -2.91 24.37
CA ASN A 672 50.62 -2.94 25.77
C ASN A 672 50.46 -1.56 26.42
N PRO A 673 49.58 -1.40 27.42
CA PRO A 673 49.29 -0.09 28.01
C PRO A 673 50.46 0.55 28.79
N ASN A 674 51.59 -0.13 28.89
CA ASN A 674 52.78 0.40 29.56
C ASN A 674 53.89 0.81 28.57
N VAL A 675 53.66 0.68 27.26
CA VAL A 675 54.68 0.88 26.22
C VAL A 675 54.04 1.49 25.00
N LYS A 676 54.65 2.56 24.48
CA LYS A 676 54.24 3.23 23.24
C LYS A 676 54.39 2.29 22.04
N ASP A 677 53.38 1.50 21.73
CA ASP A 677 53.37 0.53 20.62
C ASP A 677 52.15 0.70 19.69
N ASN A 678 51.42 1.82 19.83
CA ASN A 678 50.24 2.15 19.05
C ASN A 678 50.58 2.83 17.71
N ASP A 679 50.89 2.04 16.68
CA ASP A 679 51.27 2.56 15.35
C ASP A 679 50.10 3.22 14.59
N VAL A 680 49.87 4.51 14.85
CA VAL A 680 48.92 5.37 14.11
C VAL A 680 49.32 5.62 12.64
N PHE A 681 50.56 5.31 12.26
CA PHE A 681 51.08 5.55 10.91
C PHE A 681 50.70 4.45 9.93
N THR A 682 50.60 3.21 10.41
CA THR A 682 50.13 2.09 9.60
C THR A 682 48.67 1.75 9.88
N ASN A 683 48.14 2.05 11.06
CA ASN A 683 46.76 1.74 11.43
C ASN A 683 45.82 2.95 11.24
N SER A 684 44.94 2.85 10.25
CA SER A 684 43.95 3.89 9.91
C SER A 684 42.91 4.12 11.03
N LEU A 685 42.51 3.08 11.75
CA LEU A 685 41.53 3.18 12.82
C LEU A 685 42.11 3.93 14.03
N LEU A 686 43.32 3.54 14.45
CA LEU A 686 44.06 4.23 15.52
C LEU A 686 44.29 5.70 15.19
N PHE A 687 44.69 5.99 13.94
CA PHE A 687 44.89 7.36 13.48
C PHE A 687 43.63 8.22 13.61
N VAL A 688 42.48 7.71 13.16
CA VAL A 688 41.19 8.43 13.20
C VAL A 688 40.73 8.65 14.63
N MET A 689 40.80 7.63 15.49
CA MET A 689 40.46 7.76 16.91
C MET A 689 41.34 8.81 17.58
N GLN A 690 42.64 8.85 17.24
CA GLN A 690 43.54 9.85 17.76
C GLN A 690 43.17 11.28 17.36
N GLN A 691 42.67 11.50 16.13
CA GLN A 691 42.25 12.85 15.71
C GLN A 691 41.05 13.36 16.52
N TYR A 692 40.11 12.47 16.88
CA TYR A 692 39.01 12.84 17.76
C TYR A 692 39.51 13.28 19.14
N ARG A 693 40.55 12.63 19.69
CA ARG A 693 41.15 13.03 20.97
C ARG A 693 41.97 14.32 20.86
N ASP A 694 42.83 14.43 19.85
CA ASP A 694 43.73 15.56 19.65
C ASP A 694 42.99 16.87 19.36
N PHE A 695 41.97 16.82 18.50
CA PHE A 695 41.22 18.00 18.09
C PHE A 695 39.95 18.21 18.90
N LEU A 696 39.23 17.14 19.19
CA LEU A 696 37.89 17.24 19.79
C LEU A 696 37.86 16.75 21.23
N MET A 697 39.00 16.41 21.85
CA MET A 697 39.12 15.96 23.25
C MET A 697 37.99 15.04 23.72
N ARG A 698 37.59 14.10 22.85
CA ARG A 698 36.54 13.11 23.08
C ARG A 698 36.74 11.94 22.12
N GLU A 699 36.04 10.86 22.37
CA GLU A 699 35.94 9.77 21.38
C GLU A 699 34.97 10.16 20.25
N GLY A 700 35.26 9.64 19.06
CA GLY A 700 34.38 9.77 17.90
C GLY A 700 33.13 8.90 18.06
N ASP A 701 32.00 9.36 17.51
CA ASP A 701 30.84 8.49 17.36
C ASP A 701 31.12 7.43 16.29
N SER A 702 30.33 6.34 16.31
CA SER A 702 30.54 5.20 15.43
C SER A 702 30.46 5.56 13.94
N ALA A 703 29.60 6.50 13.55
CA ALA A 703 29.44 6.89 12.15
C ALA A 703 30.65 7.72 11.68
N GLY A 704 31.10 8.65 12.51
CA GLY A 704 32.29 9.45 12.27
C GLY A 704 33.57 8.61 12.14
N ILE A 705 33.82 7.73 13.10
CA ILE A 705 34.99 6.82 13.06
C ILE A 705 34.96 5.94 11.82
N THR A 706 33.81 5.33 11.53
CA THR A 706 33.64 4.45 10.35
C THR A 706 33.86 5.19 9.05
N GLY A 707 33.26 6.39 8.90
CA GLY A 707 33.38 7.21 7.70
C GLY A 707 34.84 7.57 7.40
N TRP A 708 35.55 8.10 8.41
CA TRP A 708 36.96 8.48 8.26
C TRP A 708 37.88 7.28 8.03
N ASN A 709 37.67 6.17 8.74
CA ASN A 709 38.48 4.97 8.57
C ASN A 709 38.32 4.37 7.15
N ASN A 710 37.09 4.35 6.62
CA ASN A 710 36.82 3.89 5.26
C ASN A 710 37.47 4.81 4.21
N ALA A 711 37.36 6.13 4.38
CA ALA A 711 37.97 7.08 3.48
C ALA A 711 39.51 6.96 3.47
N LEU A 712 40.13 6.75 4.63
CA LEU A 712 41.58 6.61 4.76
C LEU A 712 42.08 5.25 4.25
N SER A 713 41.40 4.16 4.58
CA SER A 713 41.78 2.79 4.15
C SER A 713 41.58 2.53 2.66
N SER A 714 40.60 3.20 2.02
CA SER A 714 40.41 3.15 0.56
C SER A 714 41.37 4.05 -0.21
N GLY A 715 42.16 4.90 0.48
CA GLY A 715 43.03 5.89 -0.15
C GLY A 715 42.30 7.10 -0.73
N ALA A 716 41.01 7.28 -0.42
CA ALA A 716 40.23 8.43 -0.88
C ALA A 716 40.70 9.77 -0.26
N VAL A 717 41.26 9.72 0.94
CA VAL A 717 41.87 10.86 1.64
C VAL A 717 43.23 10.47 2.23
N THR A 718 44.12 11.45 2.36
CA THR A 718 45.40 11.31 3.07
C THR A 718 45.26 11.65 4.55
N ARG A 719 46.19 11.19 5.39
CA ARG A 719 46.24 11.54 6.82
C ARG A 719 46.28 13.06 7.06
N ALA A 720 47.04 13.79 6.22
CA ALA A 720 47.09 15.25 6.29
C ALA A 720 45.73 15.91 5.98
N GLN A 721 44.96 15.37 5.03
CA GLN A 721 43.62 15.88 4.71
C GLN A 721 42.59 15.55 5.81
N VAL A 722 42.74 14.42 6.49
CA VAL A 722 41.93 14.11 7.68
C VAL A 722 42.22 15.13 8.78
N VAL A 723 43.50 15.36 9.11
CA VAL A 723 43.90 16.38 10.10
C VAL A 723 43.39 17.77 9.72
N ASP A 724 43.53 18.18 8.46
CA ASP A 724 43.00 19.45 7.95
C ASP A 724 41.48 19.55 8.12
N SER A 725 40.76 18.44 7.93
CA SER A 725 39.30 18.39 8.13
C SER A 725 38.91 18.54 9.61
N PHE A 726 39.62 17.88 10.52
CA PHE A 726 39.41 18.05 11.97
C PHE A 726 39.77 19.46 12.43
N PHE A 727 40.88 20.00 11.92
CA PHE A 727 41.32 21.36 12.20
C PHE A 727 40.28 22.39 11.74
N ASN A 728 39.69 22.23 10.55
CA ASN A 728 38.69 23.16 10.03
C ASN A 728 37.27 22.89 10.54
N SER A 729 37.07 21.88 11.40
CA SER A 729 35.75 21.60 11.97
C SER A 729 35.24 22.77 12.80
N THR A 730 33.93 23.07 12.70
CA THR A 730 33.30 24.13 13.49
C THR A 730 33.51 23.90 15.00
N GLU A 731 33.44 22.65 15.45
CA GLU A 731 33.66 22.27 16.85
C GLU A 731 35.05 22.67 17.35
N PHE A 732 36.11 22.46 16.56
CA PHE A 732 37.46 22.85 16.97
C PHE A 732 37.70 24.36 16.85
N GLN A 733 37.31 24.95 15.72
CA GLN A 733 37.54 26.38 15.43
C GLN A 733 36.82 27.29 16.42
N SER A 734 35.55 27.03 16.72
CA SER A 734 34.74 27.89 17.59
C SER A 734 35.17 27.86 19.05
N ASN A 735 35.80 26.77 19.51
CA ASN A 735 36.19 26.62 20.91
C ASN A 735 37.61 27.11 21.20
N LEU A 736 38.56 26.94 20.28
CA LEU A 736 39.97 27.20 20.57
C LEU A 736 40.49 28.53 19.97
N ALA A 737 40.09 28.86 18.74
CA ALA A 737 40.63 30.03 18.04
C ALA A 737 40.38 31.38 18.77
N PRO A 738 39.19 31.64 19.35
CA PRO A 738 38.95 32.88 20.09
C PRO A 738 39.79 32.99 21.36
N ILE A 739 39.99 31.88 22.09
CA ILE A 739 40.80 31.87 23.32
C ILE A 739 42.27 32.18 22.99
N VAL A 740 42.82 31.57 21.93
CA VAL A 740 44.18 31.87 21.45
C VAL A 740 44.31 33.35 21.07
N ARG A 741 43.31 33.93 20.38
CA ARG A 741 43.30 35.37 20.07
C ARG A 741 43.26 36.24 21.33
N LEU A 742 42.53 35.84 22.37
CA LEU A 742 42.52 36.57 23.64
C LEU A 742 43.90 36.59 24.30
N TYR A 743 44.67 35.50 24.26
CA TYR A 743 46.05 35.50 24.76
C TYR A 743 46.95 36.49 24.00
N PHE A 744 46.87 36.50 22.67
CA PHE A 744 47.60 37.47 21.87
C PHE A 744 47.12 38.91 22.14
N ALA A 745 45.81 39.14 22.30
CA ALA A 745 45.24 40.45 22.52
C ALA A 745 45.55 41.04 23.90
N TYR A 746 45.42 40.22 24.96
CA TYR A 746 45.65 40.65 26.34
C TYR A 746 47.13 40.65 26.72
N PHE A 747 47.88 39.63 26.33
CA PHE A 747 49.21 39.38 26.92
C PHE A 747 50.35 39.49 25.91
N LEU A 748 50.05 39.62 24.62
CA LEU A 748 51.04 39.74 23.54
C LEU A 748 52.04 38.58 23.53
N ARG A 749 51.58 37.37 23.85
CA ARG A 749 52.41 36.15 23.90
C ARG A 749 51.67 34.94 23.37
N ILE A 750 52.42 33.93 22.96
CA ILE A 750 51.93 32.58 22.69
C ILE A 750 51.38 32.02 24.02
N PRO A 751 50.17 31.45 24.04
CA PRO A 751 49.64 30.81 25.25
C PRO A 751 50.50 29.60 25.62
N ASP A 752 50.72 29.38 26.91
CA ASP A 752 51.27 28.12 27.40
C ASP A 752 50.21 27.01 27.33
N TYR A 753 50.67 25.77 27.11
CA TYR A 753 49.78 24.63 26.85
C TYR A 753 48.82 24.36 28.02
N GLY A 754 49.33 24.44 29.26
CA GLY A 754 48.51 24.22 30.46
C GLY A 754 47.38 25.24 30.61
N GLY A 755 47.71 26.53 30.46
CA GLY A 755 46.72 27.62 30.50
C GLY A 755 45.69 27.51 29.38
N LEU A 756 46.13 27.25 28.15
CA LEU A 756 45.20 27.10 27.03
C LEU A 756 44.28 25.90 27.19
N LYS A 757 44.81 24.75 27.64
CA LYS A 757 44.03 23.54 27.93
C LYS A 757 43.00 23.80 29.03
N TYR A 758 43.36 24.52 30.09
CA TYR A 758 42.44 24.90 31.16
C TYR A 758 41.24 25.71 30.62
N TRP A 759 41.50 26.73 29.80
CA TRP A 759 40.43 27.55 29.23
C TRP A 759 39.59 26.82 28.19
N LEU A 760 40.20 25.94 27.39
CA LEU A 760 39.47 25.06 26.47
C LEU A 760 38.52 24.13 27.22
N MET A 761 38.97 23.50 28.31
CA MET A 761 38.12 22.63 29.13
C MET A 761 36.99 23.43 29.80
N SER A 762 37.28 24.63 30.28
CA SER A 762 36.28 25.53 30.88
C SER A 762 35.21 25.91 29.84
N ALA A 763 35.62 26.29 28.62
CA ALA A 763 34.71 26.64 27.54
C ALA A 763 33.76 25.48 27.18
N ARG A 764 34.30 24.25 27.11
CA ARG A 764 33.53 23.04 26.86
C ARG A 764 32.57 22.67 28.00
N ALA A 765 32.90 23.03 29.23
CA ALA A 765 32.00 22.91 30.37
C ALA A 765 30.91 24.00 30.42
N GLY A 766 30.81 24.84 29.38
CA GLY A 766 29.83 25.92 29.27
C GLY A 766 30.31 27.28 29.81
N TYR A 767 31.59 27.40 30.18
CA TYR A 767 32.15 28.68 30.62
C TYR A 767 32.44 29.59 29.41
N GLY A 768 31.45 30.41 29.06
CA GLY A 768 31.47 31.18 27.81
C GLY A 768 32.68 32.11 27.66
N LEU A 769 33.04 32.39 26.40
CA LEU A 769 34.17 33.25 26.01
C LEU A 769 34.16 34.62 26.69
N GLN A 770 32.97 35.19 26.91
CA GLN A 770 32.81 36.45 27.64
C GLN A 770 33.35 36.39 29.06
N SER A 771 33.05 35.32 29.79
CA SER A 771 33.52 35.11 31.15
C SER A 771 35.03 34.89 31.17
N ILE A 772 35.56 34.12 30.23
CA ILE A 772 37.01 33.93 30.05
C ILE A 772 37.70 35.29 29.80
N SER A 773 37.20 36.09 28.88
CA SER A 773 37.75 37.42 28.59
C SER A 773 37.68 38.34 29.82
N GLN A 774 36.60 38.26 30.60
CA GLN A 774 36.46 39.05 31.81
C GLN A 774 37.47 38.63 32.89
N ASP A 775 37.75 37.34 33.03
CA ASP A 775 38.77 36.82 33.95
C ASP A 775 40.18 37.24 33.52
N PHE A 776 40.46 37.30 32.21
CA PHE A 776 41.74 37.80 31.71
C PHE A 776 41.93 39.27 32.08
N ALA A 777 40.90 40.11 31.87
CA ALA A 777 40.93 41.52 32.24
C ALA A 777 41.11 41.76 33.75
N GLY A 778 40.62 40.84 34.58
CA GLY A 778 40.76 40.88 36.05
C GLY A 778 41.98 40.12 36.59
N SER A 779 42.76 39.49 35.72
CA SER A 779 43.83 38.57 36.15
C SER A 779 45.01 39.29 36.81
N ALA A 780 45.73 38.56 37.66
CA ALA A 780 47.00 39.02 38.21
C ALA A 780 48.04 39.27 37.10
N GLU A 781 48.02 38.48 36.02
CA GLU A 781 48.90 38.66 34.86
C GLU A 781 48.62 40.01 34.17
N PHE A 782 47.35 40.33 33.91
CA PHE A 782 46.96 41.60 33.30
C PHE A 782 47.36 42.79 34.18
N THR A 783 47.07 42.71 35.48
CA THR A 783 47.38 43.77 36.44
C THR A 783 48.88 43.95 36.62
N THR A 784 49.66 42.86 36.60
CA THR A 784 51.14 42.91 36.68
C THR A 784 51.73 43.56 35.43
N ARG A 785 51.17 43.26 34.26
CA ARG A 785 51.69 43.76 32.98
C ARG A 785 51.38 45.23 32.72
N TYR A 786 50.18 45.69 33.09
CA TYR A 786 49.69 47.02 32.71
C TYR A 786 49.31 47.93 33.88
N GLY A 787 49.28 47.41 35.12
CA GLY A 787 48.87 48.16 36.31
C GLY A 787 47.37 48.47 36.36
N GLY A 788 46.99 49.36 37.29
CA GLY A 788 45.62 49.85 37.42
C GLY A 788 45.30 50.91 36.37
N LEU A 789 44.73 50.49 35.24
CA LEU A 789 44.32 51.40 34.16
C LEU A 789 42.96 52.03 34.44
N THR A 790 42.81 53.32 34.15
CA THR A 790 41.48 53.94 33.94
C THR A 790 40.83 53.41 32.67
N ASN A 791 39.52 53.60 32.49
CA ASN A 791 38.83 53.16 31.27
C ASN A 791 39.38 53.82 30.00
N ASP A 792 39.76 55.10 30.06
CA ASP A 792 40.38 55.81 28.93
C ASP A 792 41.72 55.19 28.53
N GLN A 793 42.58 54.93 29.53
CA GLN A 793 43.88 54.28 29.33
C GLN A 793 43.74 52.84 28.81
N PHE A 794 42.74 52.11 29.29
CA PHE A 794 42.42 50.76 28.82
C PHE A 794 42.03 50.76 27.34
N ILE A 795 41.13 51.65 26.90
CA ILE A 795 40.76 51.75 25.48
C ILE A 795 41.97 52.11 24.62
N THR A 796 42.79 53.08 25.03
CA THR A 796 44.01 53.44 24.28
C THR A 796 45.00 52.28 24.19
N LEU A 797 45.16 51.49 25.26
CA LEU A 797 46.03 50.32 25.27
C LEU A 797 45.57 49.26 24.26
N ILE A 798 44.26 48.96 24.20
CA ILE A 798 43.71 47.93 23.32
C ILE A 798 43.93 48.26 21.85
N TYR A 799 43.68 49.50 21.45
CA TYR A 799 43.91 49.94 20.07
C TYR A 799 45.37 49.77 19.64
N ASN A 800 46.32 50.05 20.55
CA ASN A 800 47.74 49.85 20.27
C ASN A 800 48.12 48.36 20.23
N ASN A 801 47.64 47.55 21.17
CA ASN A 801 48.01 46.13 21.26
C ASN A 801 47.39 45.28 20.14
N ILE A 802 46.13 45.53 19.78
CA ILE A 802 45.37 44.72 18.85
C ILE A 802 45.50 45.27 17.43
N LEU A 803 45.22 46.56 17.26
CA LEU A 803 45.15 47.20 15.94
C LEU A 803 46.47 47.90 15.55
N SER A 804 47.45 47.96 16.45
CA SER A 804 48.76 48.59 16.20
C SER A 804 48.65 50.06 15.75
N ARG A 805 47.64 50.78 16.24
CA ARG A 805 47.39 52.18 15.91
C ARG A 805 46.72 52.92 17.07
N ALA A 806 46.81 54.25 17.05
CA ALA A 806 46.06 55.09 17.97
C ALA A 806 44.54 54.99 17.71
N PRO A 807 43.69 55.15 18.75
CA PRO A 807 42.25 55.10 18.59
C PRO A 807 41.71 56.33 17.85
N GLU A 808 40.81 56.13 16.90
CA GLU A 808 40.06 57.21 16.27
C GLU A 808 39.09 57.87 17.28
N PRO A 809 38.85 59.20 17.20
CA PRO A 809 38.04 59.91 18.20
C PRO A 809 36.63 59.36 18.41
N ILE A 810 35.96 58.95 17.32
CA ILE A 810 34.57 58.44 17.37
C ILE A 810 34.52 57.04 18.01
N GLY A 811 35.40 56.14 17.60
CA GLY A 811 35.48 54.79 18.17
C GLY A 811 35.90 54.82 19.63
N LYS A 812 36.88 55.66 19.99
CA LYS A 812 37.28 55.89 21.39
C LYS A 812 36.10 56.34 22.24
N ALA A 813 35.35 57.35 21.77
CA ALA A 813 34.20 57.88 22.50
C ALA A 813 33.09 56.83 22.68
N TYR A 814 32.83 56.00 21.66
CA TYR A 814 31.86 54.91 21.75
C TYR A 814 32.24 53.89 22.84
N TRP A 815 33.44 53.30 22.77
CA TRP A 815 33.86 52.26 23.71
C TRP A 815 34.03 52.79 25.14
N LEU A 816 34.57 54.01 25.27
CA LEU A 816 34.72 54.67 26.57
C LEU A 816 33.36 54.97 27.20
N GLY A 817 32.39 55.42 26.41
CA GLY A 817 31.02 55.64 26.86
C GLY A 817 30.39 54.36 27.43
N LYS A 818 30.52 53.25 26.68
CA LYS A 818 29.99 51.93 27.09
C LYS A 818 30.65 51.34 28.33
N LEU A 819 31.94 51.63 28.57
CA LEU A 819 32.61 51.22 29.80
C LEU A 819 32.23 52.10 30.99
N ASN A 820 32.07 53.41 30.78
CA ASN A 820 31.81 54.37 31.86
C ASN A 820 30.35 54.31 32.35
N ASP A 821 29.39 54.02 31.47
CA ASP A 821 27.99 53.84 31.85
C ASP A 821 27.69 52.41 32.37
N GLY A 822 28.70 51.53 32.37
CA GLY A 822 28.59 50.14 32.83
C GLY A 822 27.83 49.21 31.89
N SER A 823 27.47 49.66 30.69
CA SER A 823 26.73 48.84 29.71
C SER A 823 27.57 47.72 29.09
N LEU A 824 28.89 47.88 29.05
CA LEU A 824 29.84 46.81 28.72
C LEU A 824 30.92 46.67 29.79
N THR A 825 31.35 45.44 30.00
CA THR A 825 32.54 45.09 30.79
C THR A 825 33.81 45.19 29.94
N ARG A 826 34.98 45.25 30.61
CA ARG A 826 36.28 45.20 29.92
C ARG A 826 36.45 43.93 29.09
N GLY A 827 35.97 42.79 29.58
CA GLY A 827 35.96 41.53 28.84
C GLY A 827 35.14 41.60 27.55
N GLN A 828 33.96 42.23 27.60
CA GLN A 828 33.11 42.41 26.41
C GLN A 828 33.72 43.37 25.38
N VAL A 829 34.36 44.45 25.83
CA VAL A 829 35.08 45.35 24.93
C VAL A 829 36.21 44.59 24.24
N MET A 830 37.01 43.81 24.98
CA MET A 830 38.11 43.04 24.39
C MET A 830 37.66 42.02 23.35
N ILE A 831 36.50 41.36 23.56
CA ILE A 831 35.90 40.50 22.53
C ILE A 831 35.55 41.30 21.27
N GLY A 832 34.98 42.50 21.42
CA GLY A 832 34.67 43.37 20.30
C GLY A 832 35.87 43.69 19.40
N PHE A 833 37.08 43.76 19.98
CA PHE A 833 38.31 43.96 19.22
C PHE A 833 38.95 42.64 18.75
N SER A 834 39.06 41.63 19.61
CA SER A 834 39.73 40.37 19.28
C SER A 834 38.98 39.56 18.21
N GLU A 835 37.65 39.69 18.19
CA GLU A 835 36.77 39.00 17.24
C GLU A 835 36.34 39.92 16.08
N SER A 836 36.97 41.09 15.94
CA SER A 836 36.78 41.94 14.76
C SER A 836 37.37 41.26 13.52
N THR A 837 36.75 41.49 12.36
CA THR A 837 37.24 40.97 11.06
C THR A 837 38.70 41.35 10.81
N GLU A 838 39.09 42.58 11.20
CA GLU A 838 40.47 43.08 11.06
C GLU A 838 41.46 42.23 11.88
N TYR A 839 41.17 41.98 13.16
CA TYR A 839 42.09 41.24 14.02
C TYR A 839 42.10 39.73 13.77
N ILE A 840 40.95 39.14 13.45
CA ILE A 840 40.87 37.74 13.00
C ILE A 840 41.77 37.55 11.77
N THR A 841 41.66 38.45 10.78
CA THR A 841 42.47 38.39 9.56
C THR A 841 43.96 38.52 9.90
N LYS A 842 44.33 39.52 10.71
CA LYS A 842 45.72 39.77 11.12
C LYS A 842 46.36 38.60 11.85
N MET A 843 45.60 37.91 12.71
CA MET A 843 46.13 36.83 13.55
C MET A 843 45.96 35.44 12.95
N THR A 844 45.46 35.31 11.71
CA THR A 844 45.08 34.03 11.10
C THR A 844 46.18 32.96 11.22
N ASN A 845 47.40 33.27 10.77
CA ASN A 845 48.48 32.28 10.72
C ASN A 845 49.07 32.00 12.10
N SER A 846 49.23 33.03 12.95
CA SER A 846 49.63 32.88 14.35
C SER A 846 48.69 31.96 15.15
N VAL A 847 47.38 32.12 14.95
CA VAL A 847 46.37 31.27 15.58
C VAL A 847 46.44 29.86 15.03
N LYS A 848 46.59 29.68 13.70
CA LYS A 848 46.73 28.36 13.08
C LYS A 848 47.92 27.57 13.59
N VAL A 849 49.10 28.19 13.64
CA VAL A 849 50.33 27.55 14.14
C VAL A 849 50.13 27.15 15.60
N THR A 850 49.66 28.07 16.45
CA THR A 850 49.40 27.76 17.87
C THR A 850 48.46 26.59 18.06
N MET A 851 47.32 26.58 17.34
CA MET A 851 46.33 25.51 17.42
C MET A 851 46.87 24.18 16.89
N GLY A 852 47.69 24.20 15.84
CA GLY A 852 48.31 23.01 15.27
C GLY A 852 49.26 22.31 16.25
N TYR A 853 50.16 23.05 16.89
CA TYR A 853 51.06 22.50 17.92
C TYR A 853 50.29 21.95 19.12
N VAL A 854 49.24 22.66 19.56
CA VAL A 854 48.46 22.24 20.73
C VAL A 854 47.69 20.96 20.47
N ALA A 855 47.06 20.81 19.29
CA ALA A 855 46.33 19.61 18.94
C ALA A 855 47.27 18.44 18.59
N MET A 856 48.25 18.68 17.73
CA MET A 856 49.08 17.61 17.16
C MET A 856 50.32 17.27 18.00
N LEU A 857 50.83 18.17 18.82
CA LEU A 857 52.05 17.94 19.61
C LEU A 857 51.81 18.07 21.12
N GLN A 858 50.59 18.42 21.54
CA GLN A 858 50.21 18.59 22.95
C GLN A 858 51.16 19.53 23.73
N ARG A 859 51.67 20.54 23.05
CA ARG A 859 52.48 21.62 23.65
C ARG A 859 52.31 22.92 22.89
N SER A 860 52.83 24.01 23.46
CA SER A 860 52.97 25.27 22.74
C SER A 860 54.22 25.25 21.85
N PRO A 861 54.22 25.96 20.71
CA PRO A 861 55.45 26.21 19.98
C PRO A 861 56.36 27.12 20.82
N ASP A 862 57.66 26.88 20.76
CA ASP A 862 58.61 27.90 21.19
C ASP A 862 58.65 29.05 20.16
N GLN A 863 59.24 30.17 20.56
CA GLN A 863 59.22 31.39 19.74
C GLN A 863 59.89 31.19 18.38
N THR A 864 60.98 30.41 18.31
CA THR A 864 61.74 30.21 17.07
C THR A 864 60.93 29.40 16.06
N HIS A 865 60.32 28.29 16.49
CA HIS A 865 59.45 27.50 15.63
C HIS A 865 58.18 28.25 15.24
N PHE A 866 57.56 28.97 16.19
CA PHE A 866 56.39 29.80 15.92
C PHE A 866 56.68 30.83 14.83
N ASP A 867 57.77 31.59 14.94
CA ASP A 867 58.12 32.64 13.97
C ASP A 867 58.40 32.04 12.58
N ALA A 868 59.10 30.89 12.52
CA ALA A 868 59.40 30.21 11.28
C ALA A 868 58.14 29.69 10.57
N ASP A 869 57.23 29.04 11.30
CA ASP A 869 56.00 28.47 10.76
C ASP A 869 55.00 29.56 10.34
N VAL A 870 54.90 30.66 11.12
CA VAL A 870 54.09 31.82 10.74
C VAL A 870 54.63 32.47 9.48
N ALA A 871 55.96 32.70 9.38
CA ALA A 871 56.58 33.26 8.19
C ALA A 871 56.38 32.38 6.95
N ALA A 872 56.42 31.06 7.10
CA ALA A 872 56.16 30.13 6.00
C ALA A 872 54.72 30.23 5.48
N LEU A 873 53.73 30.37 6.38
CA LEU A 873 52.33 30.56 5.99
C LEU A 873 52.07 31.97 5.41
N ASP A 874 52.67 33.01 5.97
CA ASP A 874 52.59 34.38 5.46
C ASP A 874 53.21 34.50 4.05
N GLY A 875 54.25 33.70 3.76
CA GLY A 875 54.89 33.57 2.46
C GLY A 875 54.08 32.79 1.41
N GLY A 876 52.85 32.37 1.73
CA GLY A 876 51.95 31.64 0.81
C GLY A 876 52.02 30.11 0.93
N GLY A 877 52.71 29.58 1.95
CA GLY A 877 52.69 28.16 2.27
C GLY A 877 51.29 27.66 2.64
N SER A 878 50.96 26.42 2.28
CA SER A 878 49.65 25.84 2.62
C SER A 878 49.64 25.29 4.05
N PHE A 879 48.51 25.40 4.75
CA PHE A 879 48.35 24.78 6.06
C PHE A 879 48.47 23.25 5.99
N LEU A 880 48.05 22.64 4.87
CA LEU A 880 48.22 21.21 4.62
C LEU A 880 49.70 20.79 4.60
N SER A 881 50.60 21.64 4.08
CA SER A 881 52.05 21.41 4.11
C SER A 881 52.59 21.50 5.53
N PHE A 882 52.13 22.46 6.33
CA PHE A 882 52.47 22.57 7.75
C PHE A 882 52.06 21.31 8.53
N VAL A 883 50.82 20.84 8.33
CA VAL A 883 50.32 19.57 8.89
C VAL A 883 51.17 18.38 8.45
N GLY A 884 51.51 18.30 7.15
CA GLY A 884 52.37 17.25 6.62
C GLY A 884 53.77 17.22 7.26
N ASN A 885 54.35 18.40 7.52
CA ASN A 885 55.65 18.51 8.19
C ASN A 885 55.59 18.00 9.64
N ILE A 886 54.53 18.33 10.39
CA ILE A 886 54.35 17.80 11.74
C ILE A 886 54.13 16.28 11.71
N LEU A 887 53.24 15.78 10.85
CA LEU A 887 52.98 14.33 10.73
C LEU A 887 54.23 13.53 10.36
N GLY A 888 55.13 14.12 9.57
CA GLY A 888 56.41 13.49 9.18
C GLY A 888 57.56 13.72 10.17
N SER A 889 57.34 14.43 11.27
CA SER A 889 58.38 14.73 12.25
C SER A 889 58.63 13.57 13.21
N THR A 890 59.89 13.42 13.63
CA THR A 890 60.26 12.47 14.70
C THR A 890 59.47 12.76 15.99
N GLU A 891 59.21 14.03 16.26
CA GLU A 891 58.48 14.46 17.45
C GLU A 891 57.04 13.92 17.49
N TYR A 892 56.31 14.00 16.36
CA TYR A 892 54.98 13.43 16.28
C TYR A 892 55.00 11.90 16.38
N SER A 893 56.04 11.25 15.83
CA SER A 893 56.23 9.80 15.96
C SER A 893 56.47 9.36 17.39
N GLN A 894 57.27 10.10 18.17
CA GLN A 894 57.59 9.81 19.58
C GLN A 894 56.39 9.97 20.53
N ARG A 895 55.27 10.53 20.04
CA ARG A 895 54.02 10.47 20.78
C ARG A 895 53.54 9.04 20.94
N PHE A 896 53.65 8.22 19.89
CA PHE A 896 52.97 6.93 19.78
C PHE A 896 53.91 5.72 19.68
N LEU A 897 55.18 5.94 19.35
CA LEU A 897 56.19 4.90 19.16
C LEU A 897 57.49 5.23 19.91
N PRO A 898 58.34 4.24 20.24
CA PRO A 898 59.56 4.42 21.05
C PRO A 898 60.67 5.22 20.38
#